data_AF-A0A9Q4H9X1-F1
#
_entry.id   AF-A0A9Q4H9X1-F1
#
_cell.length_a   1.000
_cell.length_b   1.000
_cell.length_c   1.000
_cell.angle_alpha   90.00
_cell.angle_beta   90.00
_cell.angle_gamma   90.00
#
_symmetry.space_group_name_H-M   'P 1'
#
loop_
_entity.id
_entity.type
_entity.pdbx_description
1 polymer ?
#
loop_
_entity_poly.entity_id
_entity_poly.type
_entity_poly.pdbx_seq_one_letter_code
_entity_poly.pdbx_strand_id
1 'polypeptide(L)'
;MDNKNVFENENVKLRLINLEYAYKEKFASDNLEKVKKAKEEFIAEVRRIYKEETNSELPREIDIYTSHELIQENKNIDKHIKDSGYDGTAIYIKDKNNDIEQLHIISEGSADNADWSYNFFGLFLGIDDNQYRATREFVQTSKKKAGNSGELRTFALGHSLANNNQVLAQLIDGEFDEVYGVNGAQINIDQLLLADRKLVDFLLNKYELSRQELKELPREQLKKAITKYYKDKGVTANITQRISKDDPLYGVSGKADFITFGDVKMKDTNTDVKGIRSIIDNIPDEEVRSIQTFLRKYSDDYKKGGLNGFVLASTGIDAELVGSIFSADGNMAKGKIVKDRFSDIQVMVKNIGEKMPAFIKFFHTILNNSGTFVDQLKENGYIDETQKKSIKKQLKIINNKIGDIEIQYQQLKYALSTNNVVAIVYYVCELVGSVKELKAALETLDTETKDALKLIVDGHSIVQMLNALSKGKGFSYKGSDIYFTGKSGSGETIKVNLSSAVRIYQNGMKIVEDMEEAISKYQKVYSQEIDEDFVDKKQAIITAIHHMEENPSHYAFDLQFRLAAGFNHTFDKLEKISVHESFHTGALPANDGIVAELKKQATEKRDFIKNIRESIEKLFEKEEMISQLFDFQP
;
A
#
# COMPACT_ATOMS: atom_id res chain seq x y z
N MET A 1 -32.68 -4.00 -0.29
CA MET A 1 -31.67 -5.09 -0.46
C MET A 1 -30.87 -5.14 0.83
N ASP A 2 -30.34 -6.28 1.25
CA ASP A 2 -29.50 -6.32 2.45
C ASP A 2 -28.26 -5.43 2.23
N ASN A 3 -27.88 -4.60 3.23
CA ASN A 3 -26.65 -3.78 3.24
C ASN A 3 -25.40 -4.67 3.29
N LYS A 4 -25.19 -5.49 2.24
CA LYS A 4 -24.11 -6.46 2.07
C LYS A 4 -22.85 -5.77 1.57
N ASN A 5 -21.70 -6.29 1.99
CA ASN A 5 -20.38 -5.79 1.62
C ASN A 5 -20.27 -5.49 0.11
N VAL A 6 -20.16 -4.21 -0.27
CA VAL A 6 -20.03 -3.80 -1.68
C VAL A 6 -18.76 -4.39 -2.29
N PHE A 7 -17.69 -4.53 -1.51
CA PHE A 7 -16.43 -5.11 -1.96
C PHE A 7 -16.33 -6.62 -1.73
N GLU A 8 -17.43 -7.38 -1.85
CA GLU A 8 -17.42 -8.83 -1.61
C GLU A 8 -16.44 -9.61 -2.54
N ASN A 9 -16.20 -9.10 -3.75
CA ASN A 9 -15.27 -9.69 -4.71
C ASN A 9 -13.82 -9.70 -4.15
N GLU A 10 -13.23 -10.88 -4.04
CA GLU A 10 -11.92 -11.07 -3.42
C GLU A 10 -10.79 -10.34 -4.15
N ASN A 11 -10.82 -10.27 -5.48
CA ASN A 11 -9.83 -9.53 -6.26
C ASN A 11 -9.94 -8.02 -6.01
N VAL A 12 -11.16 -7.49 -5.84
CA VAL A 12 -11.36 -6.09 -5.42
C VAL A 12 -10.70 -5.86 -4.07
N LYS A 13 -11.00 -6.67 -3.05
CA LYS A 13 -10.39 -6.54 -1.71
C LYS A 13 -8.86 -6.49 -1.79
N LEU A 14 -8.25 -7.45 -2.49
CA LEU A 14 -6.80 -7.54 -2.65
C LEU A 14 -6.21 -6.33 -3.38
N ARG A 15 -6.85 -5.87 -4.45
CA ARG A 15 -6.38 -4.70 -5.21
C ARG A 15 -6.52 -3.39 -4.43
N LEU A 16 -7.57 -3.25 -3.61
CA LEU A 16 -7.74 -2.11 -2.70
C LEU A 16 -6.67 -2.07 -1.61
N ILE A 17 -6.37 -3.21 -1.00
CA ILE A 17 -5.25 -3.31 -0.05
C ILE A 17 -3.92 -2.95 -0.73
N ASN A 18 -3.69 -3.42 -1.97
CA ASN A 18 -2.49 -3.06 -2.72
C ASN A 18 -2.46 -1.58 -3.15
N LEU A 19 -3.61 -0.95 -3.36
CA LEU A 19 -3.74 0.47 -3.70
C LEU A 19 -3.31 1.38 -2.53
N GLU A 20 -3.66 0.99 -1.30
CA GLU A 20 -3.31 1.75 -0.08
C GLU A 20 -1.81 2.07 0.00
N TYR A 21 -0.97 1.06 -0.26
CA TYR A 21 0.49 1.17 -0.30
C TYR A 21 0.98 2.27 -1.26
N ALA A 22 0.27 2.54 -2.35
CA ALA A 22 0.65 3.56 -3.33
C ALA A 22 0.25 4.99 -2.94
N TYR A 23 -0.62 5.15 -1.94
CA TYR A 23 -1.16 6.45 -1.52
C TYR A 23 -0.74 6.88 -0.12
N LYS A 24 -0.15 5.99 0.69
CA LYS A 24 0.36 6.26 2.04
C LYS A 24 1.11 7.61 2.15
N GLU A 25 2.16 7.80 1.36
CA GLU A 25 2.96 9.04 1.39
C GLU A 25 2.17 10.28 0.97
N LYS A 26 1.23 10.12 0.03
CA LYS A 26 0.37 11.23 -0.44
C LYS A 26 -0.61 11.65 0.66
N PHE A 27 -1.15 10.69 1.42
CA PHE A 27 -2.09 10.94 2.51
C PHE A 27 -1.42 11.47 3.79
N ALA A 28 -0.13 11.18 4.00
CA ALA A 28 0.66 11.70 5.12
C ALA A 28 1.22 13.13 4.88
N SER A 29 0.78 13.82 3.82
CA SER A 29 1.30 15.15 3.48
C SER A 29 0.61 16.26 4.29
N ASP A 30 1.40 17.16 4.89
CA ASP A 30 0.87 18.38 5.55
C ASP A 30 0.22 19.38 4.57
N ASN A 31 0.27 19.14 3.25
CA ASN A 31 -0.31 20.02 2.24
C ASN A 31 -1.75 19.57 1.89
N LEU A 32 -2.73 20.33 2.40
CA LEU A 32 -4.16 20.05 2.21
C LEU A 32 -4.60 19.90 0.74
N GLU A 33 -4.05 20.70 -0.18
CA GLU A 33 -4.40 20.58 -1.62
C GLU A 33 -3.83 19.29 -2.24
N LYS A 34 -2.63 18.87 -1.80
CA LYS A 34 -2.07 17.58 -2.22
C LYS A 34 -2.91 16.42 -1.69
N VAL A 35 -3.33 16.48 -0.42
CA VAL A 35 -4.17 15.43 0.18
C VAL A 35 -5.53 15.37 -0.50
N LYS A 36 -6.17 16.53 -0.75
CA LYS A 36 -7.45 16.59 -1.46
C LYS A 36 -7.35 15.96 -2.85
N LYS A 37 -6.34 16.34 -3.63
CA LYS A 37 -6.08 15.73 -4.94
C LYS A 37 -5.82 14.23 -4.84
N ALA A 38 -5.06 13.80 -3.83
CA ALA A 38 -4.79 12.38 -3.60
C ALA A 38 -6.08 11.60 -3.28
N LYS A 39 -7.01 12.17 -2.51
CA LYS A 39 -8.32 11.55 -2.24
C LYS A 39 -9.17 11.44 -3.51
N GLU A 40 -9.18 12.46 -4.36
CA GLU A 40 -9.87 12.44 -5.66
C GLU A 40 -9.29 11.35 -6.59
N GLU A 41 -7.96 11.28 -6.70
CA GLU A 41 -7.25 10.23 -7.46
C GLU A 41 -7.52 8.84 -6.89
N PHE A 42 -7.54 8.69 -5.56
CA PHE A 42 -7.81 7.42 -4.88
C PHE A 42 -9.25 6.94 -5.14
N ILE A 43 -10.25 7.82 -5.04
CA ILE A 43 -11.65 7.48 -5.37
C ILE A 43 -11.77 7.02 -6.83
N ALA A 44 -11.10 7.70 -7.76
CA ALA A 44 -11.10 7.31 -9.17
C ALA A 44 -10.51 5.90 -9.37
N GLU A 45 -9.41 5.60 -8.68
CA GLU A 45 -8.77 4.27 -8.72
C GLU A 45 -9.63 3.18 -8.05
N VAL A 46 -10.31 3.48 -6.95
CA VAL A 46 -11.26 2.56 -6.28
C VAL A 46 -12.42 2.22 -7.23
N ARG A 47 -13.01 3.22 -7.88
CA ARG A 47 -14.07 3.02 -8.89
C ARG A 47 -13.57 2.16 -10.04
N ARG A 48 -12.37 2.46 -10.56
CA ARG A 48 -11.73 1.70 -11.62
C ARG A 48 -11.53 0.23 -11.23
N ILE A 49 -10.93 -0.03 -10.08
CA ILE A 49 -10.68 -1.40 -9.58
C ILE A 49 -11.99 -2.16 -9.42
N TYR A 50 -12.98 -1.57 -8.75
CA TYR A 50 -14.27 -2.20 -8.53
C TYR A 50 -14.90 -2.59 -9.86
N LYS A 51 -14.91 -1.65 -10.81
CA LYS A 51 -15.47 -1.86 -12.12
C LYS A 51 -14.73 -2.95 -12.90
N GLU A 52 -13.41 -2.88 -12.98
CA GLU A 52 -12.60 -3.83 -13.74
C GLU A 52 -12.80 -5.28 -13.27
N GLU A 53 -13.09 -5.50 -11.98
CA GLU A 53 -13.28 -6.84 -11.40
C GLU A 53 -14.74 -7.31 -11.30
N THR A 54 -15.72 -6.39 -11.34
CA THR A 54 -17.15 -6.70 -11.12
C THR A 54 -18.06 -6.33 -12.28
N ASN A 55 -17.56 -5.57 -13.26
CA ASN A 55 -18.33 -4.95 -14.32
C ASN A 55 -19.54 -4.12 -13.81
N SER A 56 -19.44 -3.56 -12.61
CA SER A 56 -20.50 -2.78 -11.96
C SER A 56 -20.00 -1.42 -11.50
N GLU A 57 -20.91 -0.46 -11.34
CA GLU A 57 -20.60 0.88 -10.82
C GLU A 57 -20.67 0.93 -9.29
N LEU A 58 -19.76 1.69 -8.69
CA LEU A 58 -19.89 2.07 -7.29
C LEU A 58 -20.88 3.21 -7.11
N PRO A 59 -21.59 3.28 -5.98
CA PRO A 59 -22.42 4.42 -5.61
C PRO A 59 -21.71 5.77 -5.76
N ARG A 60 -22.46 6.84 -6.00
CA ARG A 60 -21.89 8.18 -6.26
C ARG A 60 -21.23 8.81 -5.03
N GLU A 61 -21.81 8.64 -3.85
CA GLU A 61 -21.30 9.26 -2.62
C GLU A 61 -20.21 8.37 -1.99
N ILE A 62 -18.95 8.78 -2.19
CA ILE A 62 -17.77 8.16 -1.58
C ILE A 62 -16.94 9.24 -0.89
N ASP A 63 -16.64 9.05 0.39
CA ASP A 63 -15.71 9.88 1.16
C ASP A 63 -14.51 9.05 1.62
N ILE A 64 -13.36 9.72 1.74
CA ILE A 64 -12.11 9.09 2.21
C ILE A 64 -11.68 9.74 3.52
N TYR A 65 -11.48 8.92 4.55
CA TYR A 65 -10.89 9.33 5.82
C TYR A 65 -9.54 8.66 6.04
N THR A 66 -8.54 9.36 6.59
CA THR A 66 -7.18 8.82 6.74
C THR A 66 -6.73 8.80 8.20
N SER A 67 -5.82 7.89 8.55
CA SER A 67 -5.22 7.85 9.90
C SER A 67 -4.48 9.15 10.22
N HIS A 68 -3.88 9.78 9.21
CA HIS A 68 -3.19 11.06 9.38
C HIS A 68 -4.14 12.14 9.92
N GLU A 69 -5.29 12.35 9.27
CA GLU A 69 -6.25 13.38 9.68
C GLU A 69 -6.99 13.03 11.00
N LEU A 70 -7.30 11.75 11.23
CA LEU A 70 -8.15 11.34 12.36
C LEU A 70 -7.37 11.03 13.64
N ILE A 71 -6.11 10.59 13.51
CA ILE A 71 -5.23 10.22 14.61
C ILE A 71 -4.05 11.17 14.72
N GLN A 72 -3.19 11.22 13.71
CA GLN A 72 -1.86 11.82 13.83
C GLN A 72 -1.92 13.34 14.06
N GLU A 73 -2.81 14.04 13.35
CA GLU A 73 -3.06 15.48 13.53
C GLU A 73 -4.01 15.80 14.70
N ASN A 74 -4.68 14.79 15.26
CA ASN A 74 -5.70 15.00 16.28
C ASN A 74 -5.06 15.19 17.67
N LYS A 75 -5.07 16.44 18.14
CA LYS A 75 -4.49 16.83 19.44
C LYS A 75 -5.13 16.15 20.65
N ASN A 76 -6.35 15.62 20.51
CA ASN A 76 -7.08 14.95 21.59
C ASN A 76 -6.71 13.46 21.72
N ILE A 77 -5.91 12.91 20.81
CA ILE A 77 -5.44 11.53 20.86
C ILE A 77 -4.10 11.44 21.60
N ASP A 78 -3.96 10.38 22.40
CA ASP A 78 -2.74 10.07 23.16
C ASP A 78 -1.52 10.02 22.24
N LYS A 79 -0.40 10.59 22.70
CA LYS A 79 0.86 10.59 21.97
C LYS A 79 1.32 9.17 21.59
N HIS A 80 1.15 8.19 22.47
CA HIS A 80 1.54 6.81 22.19
C HIS A 80 0.72 6.16 21.05
N ILE A 81 -0.52 6.62 20.85
CA ILE A 81 -1.37 6.17 19.73
C ILE A 81 -0.97 6.89 18.44
N LYS A 82 -0.68 8.19 18.52
CA LYS A 82 -0.22 8.99 17.36
C LYS A 82 1.13 8.51 16.81
N ASP A 83 2.05 8.20 17.72
CA ASP A 83 3.41 7.79 17.38
C ASP A 83 3.54 6.27 17.17
N SER A 84 2.41 5.55 17.07
CA SER A 84 2.37 4.07 16.92
C SER A 84 2.87 3.58 15.56
N GLY A 85 2.94 4.46 14.56
CA GLY A 85 3.23 4.11 13.17
C GLY A 85 2.09 3.38 12.46
N TYR A 86 0.87 3.43 13.00
CA TYR A 86 -0.33 2.91 12.34
C TYR A 86 -0.74 3.82 11.17
N ASP A 87 -0.94 3.19 10.00
CA ASP A 87 -1.48 3.82 8.82
C ASP A 87 -2.70 3.05 8.30
N GLY A 88 -3.74 3.80 7.95
CA GLY A 88 -4.94 3.22 7.36
C GLY A 88 -5.87 4.26 6.76
N THR A 89 -6.72 3.77 5.87
CA THR A 89 -7.69 4.56 5.11
C THR A 89 -9.08 3.96 5.26
N ALA A 90 -10.05 4.84 5.46
CA ALA A 90 -11.47 4.52 5.56
C ALA A 90 -12.14 4.98 4.26
N ILE A 91 -12.81 4.07 3.56
CA ILE A 91 -13.69 4.38 2.43
C ILE A 91 -15.12 4.34 2.94
N TYR A 92 -15.75 5.51 3.07
CA TYR A 92 -17.16 5.61 3.39
C TYR A 92 -17.98 5.65 2.10
N ILE A 93 -18.99 4.78 2.00
CA ILE A 93 -19.86 4.65 0.83
C ILE A 93 -21.31 4.79 1.29
N LYS A 94 -22.06 5.68 0.62
CA LYS A 94 -23.48 5.89 0.88
C LYS A 94 -24.30 5.79 -0.42
N ASP A 95 -25.39 5.03 -0.36
CA ASP A 95 -26.41 4.99 -1.40
C ASP A 95 -27.79 4.86 -0.76
N LYS A 96 -28.54 5.97 -0.74
CA LYS A 96 -29.90 5.99 -0.19
C LYS A 96 -30.88 5.15 -1.00
N ASN A 97 -30.63 4.94 -2.30
CA ASN A 97 -31.58 4.22 -3.16
C ASN A 97 -31.48 2.71 -2.99
N ASN A 98 -30.32 2.24 -2.53
CA ASN A 98 -30.00 0.82 -2.37
C ASN A 98 -29.80 0.40 -0.91
N ASP A 99 -30.13 1.27 0.06
CA ASP A 99 -29.92 1.08 1.50
C ASP A 99 -28.47 0.73 1.86
N ILE A 100 -27.51 1.39 1.21
CA ILE A 100 -26.07 1.19 1.44
C ILE A 100 -25.56 2.30 2.34
N GLU A 101 -25.03 1.90 3.49
CA GLU A 101 -24.23 2.75 4.37
C GLU A 101 -23.09 1.91 4.94
N GLN A 102 -21.88 2.10 4.38
CA GLN A 102 -20.74 1.22 4.65
C GLN A 102 -19.47 2.00 4.90
N LEU A 103 -18.65 1.46 5.80
CA LEU A 103 -17.31 1.96 6.09
C LEU A 103 -16.31 0.82 5.91
N HIS A 104 -15.42 0.95 4.92
CA HIS A 104 -14.37 -0.02 4.63
C HIS A 104 -13.05 0.48 5.17
N ILE A 105 -12.53 -0.17 6.21
CA ILE A 105 -11.27 0.15 6.86
C ILE A 105 -10.17 -0.67 6.20
N ILE A 106 -9.33 -0.01 5.42
CA ILE A 106 -8.15 -0.60 4.80
C ILE A 106 -6.96 -0.22 5.67
N SER A 107 -6.25 -1.22 6.16
CA SER A 107 -5.04 -1.01 6.94
C SER A 107 -3.90 -1.78 6.32
N GLU A 108 -2.74 -1.15 6.25
CA GLU A 108 -1.51 -1.77 5.76
C GLU A 108 -0.57 -2.15 6.91
N GLY A 109 0.23 -3.19 6.70
CA GLY A 109 1.44 -3.39 7.48
C GLY A 109 2.57 -2.50 6.99
N SER A 110 3.64 -2.35 7.78
CA SER A 110 4.82 -1.54 7.45
C SER A 110 5.38 -1.85 6.05
N ALA A 111 5.49 -0.82 5.21
CA ALA A 111 5.35 -0.88 3.75
C ALA A 111 6.60 -1.16 2.90
N ASP A 112 7.79 -1.25 3.47
CA ASP A 112 8.99 -1.34 2.64
C ASP A 112 9.44 -2.78 2.39
N ASN A 113 9.32 -3.22 1.13
CA ASN A 113 9.92 -4.47 0.63
C ASN A 113 11.45 -4.49 0.80
N ALA A 114 12.09 -3.32 0.91
CA ALA A 114 13.51 -3.19 1.24
C ALA A 114 13.82 -3.48 2.73
N ASP A 115 12.84 -3.25 3.61
CA ASP A 115 12.92 -3.47 5.07
C ASP A 115 12.07 -4.67 5.53
N TRP A 116 11.68 -5.56 4.61
CA TRP A 116 10.87 -6.72 4.98
C TRP A 116 11.57 -7.61 6.01
N SER A 117 12.90 -7.79 5.96
CA SER A 117 13.62 -8.58 6.97
C SER A 117 13.48 -7.96 8.37
N TYR A 118 13.56 -6.62 8.45
CA TYR A 118 13.32 -5.84 9.66
C TYR A 118 11.87 -5.94 10.16
N ASN A 119 10.89 -5.90 9.25
CA ASN A 119 9.47 -6.00 9.56
C ASN A 119 9.08 -7.43 9.95
N PHE A 120 9.65 -8.44 9.29
CA PHE A 120 9.51 -9.85 9.62
C PHE A 120 10.04 -10.13 11.03
N PHE A 121 11.17 -9.53 11.43
CA PHE A 121 11.61 -9.56 12.82
C PHE A 121 10.59 -8.87 13.74
N GLY A 122 10.12 -7.66 13.45
CA GLY A 122 9.06 -7.01 14.25
C GLY A 122 7.77 -7.85 14.42
N LEU A 123 7.33 -8.50 13.34
CA LEU A 123 6.15 -9.37 13.25
C LEU A 123 6.33 -10.70 13.99
N PHE A 124 7.52 -11.29 13.88
CA PHE A 124 7.93 -12.49 14.61
C PHE A 124 8.04 -12.25 16.12
N LEU A 125 8.18 -11.00 16.54
CA LEU A 125 8.34 -10.56 17.93
C LEU A 125 7.05 -9.96 18.53
N GLY A 126 6.06 -9.65 17.68
CA GLY A 126 4.62 -9.73 17.95
C GLY A 126 4.02 -8.84 19.04
N ILE A 127 4.65 -7.74 19.46
CA ILE A 127 4.17 -6.99 20.63
C ILE A 127 4.34 -5.49 20.48
N ASP A 128 3.42 -4.86 19.75
CA ASP A 128 3.11 -3.44 19.92
C ASP A 128 1.60 -3.25 20.12
N ASP A 129 1.18 -3.19 21.38
CA ASP A 129 -0.21 -2.93 21.78
C ASP A 129 -0.68 -1.54 21.30
N ASN A 130 0.24 -0.61 21.00
CA ASN A 130 -0.13 0.73 20.54
C ASN A 130 -0.74 0.71 19.13
N GLN A 131 -0.29 -0.16 18.23
CA GLN A 131 -0.88 -0.24 16.88
C GLN A 131 -2.28 -0.85 16.88
N TYR A 132 -2.53 -1.83 17.76
CA TYR A 132 -3.89 -2.32 18.00
C TYR A 132 -4.79 -1.20 18.55
N ARG A 133 -4.33 -0.44 19.56
CA ARG A 133 -5.08 0.70 20.10
C ARG A 133 -5.34 1.79 19.05
N ALA A 134 -4.37 2.07 18.20
CA ALA A 134 -4.50 3.01 17.09
C ALA A 134 -5.50 2.51 16.05
N THR A 135 -5.48 1.22 15.71
CA THR A 135 -6.49 0.60 14.83
C THR A 135 -7.89 0.80 15.40
N ARG A 136 -8.10 0.49 16.69
CA ARG A 136 -9.39 0.69 17.35
C ARG A 136 -9.84 2.15 17.33
N GLU A 137 -8.95 3.08 17.69
CA GLU A 137 -9.25 4.51 17.71
C GLU A 137 -9.60 5.04 16.31
N PHE A 138 -8.89 4.57 15.28
CA PHE A 138 -9.14 4.92 13.88
C PHE A 138 -10.54 4.49 13.45
N VAL A 139 -10.90 3.24 13.75
CA VAL A 139 -12.21 2.67 13.39
C VAL A 139 -13.32 3.45 14.09
N GLN A 140 -13.20 3.69 15.40
CA GLN A 140 -14.20 4.41 16.17
C GLN A 140 -14.36 5.86 15.70
N THR A 141 -13.26 6.54 15.39
CA THR A 141 -13.30 7.93 14.89
C THR A 141 -13.87 7.99 13.48
N SER A 142 -13.53 7.03 12.63
CA SER A 142 -14.09 6.92 11.27
C SER A 142 -15.61 6.66 11.31
N LYS A 143 -16.09 5.77 12.19
CA LYS A 143 -17.53 5.54 12.41
C LYS A 143 -18.24 6.82 12.86
N LYS A 144 -17.66 7.57 13.80
CA LYS A 144 -18.19 8.87 14.24
C LYS A 144 -18.25 9.87 13.09
N LYS A 145 -17.21 9.93 12.25
CA LYS A 145 -17.15 10.81 11.08
C LYS A 145 -18.22 10.46 10.04
N ALA A 146 -18.49 9.16 9.85
CA ALA A 146 -19.57 8.63 9.03
C ALA A 146 -20.98 8.79 9.65
N GLY A 147 -21.09 9.41 10.83
CA GLY A 147 -22.37 9.68 11.51
C GLY A 147 -22.81 8.62 12.53
N ASN A 148 -22.11 7.47 12.62
CA ASN A 148 -22.35 6.39 13.57
C ASN A 148 -23.81 5.90 13.64
N SER A 149 -24.43 5.77 12.46
CA SER A 149 -25.77 5.21 12.28
C SER A 149 -25.82 3.74 12.73
N GLY A 150 -26.95 3.30 13.28
CA GLY A 150 -27.18 1.88 13.58
C GLY A 150 -27.25 0.99 12.34
N GLU A 151 -27.39 1.59 11.16
CA GLU A 151 -27.39 0.93 9.86
C GLU A 151 -26.00 0.85 9.22
N LEU A 152 -25.01 1.56 9.78
CA LEU A 152 -23.64 1.59 9.28
C LEU A 152 -22.98 0.22 9.45
N ARG A 153 -22.59 -0.39 8.33
CA ARG A 153 -21.81 -1.62 8.31
C ARG A 153 -20.33 -1.32 8.16
N THR A 154 -19.49 -1.95 8.99
CA THR A 154 -18.05 -1.71 9.01
C THR A 154 -17.29 -2.97 8.63
N PHE A 155 -16.45 -2.87 7.61
CA PHE A 155 -15.67 -3.96 7.06
C PHE A 155 -14.18 -3.65 7.19
N ALA A 156 -13.37 -4.64 7.55
CA ALA A 156 -11.91 -4.51 7.63
C ALA A 156 -11.22 -5.27 6.50
N LEU A 157 -10.26 -4.62 5.86
CA LEU A 157 -9.36 -5.19 4.85
C LEU A 157 -7.92 -5.00 5.35
N GLY A 158 -7.19 -6.09 5.59
CA GLY A 158 -5.87 -6.03 6.23
C GLY A 158 -4.83 -6.92 5.57
N HIS A 159 -3.58 -6.44 5.52
CA HIS A 159 -2.43 -7.21 5.07
C HIS A 159 -1.31 -7.21 6.11
N SER A 160 -0.55 -8.32 6.21
CA SER A 160 0.62 -8.41 7.08
C SER A 160 0.28 -8.08 8.55
N LEU A 161 0.98 -7.12 9.18
CA LEU A 161 0.72 -6.68 10.55
C LEU A 161 -0.69 -6.09 10.74
N ALA A 162 -1.20 -5.34 9.76
CA ALA A 162 -2.52 -4.72 9.88
C ALA A 162 -3.64 -5.74 10.09
N ASN A 163 -3.54 -6.91 9.46
CA ASN A 163 -4.50 -7.98 9.70
C ASN A 163 -4.50 -8.44 11.17
N ASN A 164 -3.33 -8.56 11.81
CA ASN A 164 -3.25 -8.90 13.24
C ASN A 164 -3.99 -7.86 14.08
N ASN A 165 -3.75 -6.57 13.84
CA ASN A 165 -4.38 -5.48 14.60
C ASN A 165 -5.91 -5.44 14.40
N GLN A 166 -6.38 -5.63 13.17
CA GLN A 166 -7.82 -5.67 12.85
C GLN A 166 -8.50 -6.91 13.46
N VAL A 167 -7.85 -8.07 13.40
CA VAL A 167 -8.34 -9.28 14.07
C VAL A 167 -8.38 -9.06 15.59
N LEU A 168 -7.39 -8.41 16.21
CA LEU A 168 -7.44 -8.08 17.64
C LEU A 168 -8.60 -7.14 17.98
N ALA A 169 -8.80 -6.07 17.21
CA ALA A 169 -9.93 -5.16 17.38
C ALA A 169 -11.27 -5.90 17.23
N GLN A 170 -11.36 -6.88 16.33
CA GLN A 170 -12.54 -7.73 16.23
C GLN A 170 -12.72 -8.65 17.45
N LEU A 171 -11.65 -9.33 17.86
CA LEU A 171 -11.71 -10.28 18.98
C LEU A 171 -12.05 -9.58 20.30
N ILE A 172 -11.46 -8.41 20.56
CA ILE A 172 -11.55 -7.71 21.85
C ILE A 172 -12.77 -6.80 21.89
N ASP A 173 -12.99 -5.99 20.84
CA ASP A 173 -13.98 -4.92 20.86
C ASP A 173 -15.21 -5.23 19.97
N GLY A 174 -15.08 -6.13 18.98
CA GLY A 174 -16.18 -6.47 18.07
C GLY A 174 -16.50 -5.34 17.08
N GLU A 175 -15.47 -4.66 16.59
CA GLU A 175 -15.59 -3.44 15.79
C GLU A 175 -16.08 -3.65 14.35
N PHE A 176 -16.09 -4.88 13.83
CA PHE A 176 -16.36 -5.14 12.42
C PHE A 176 -17.51 -6.13 12.22
N ASP A 177 -18.30 -5.88 11.18
CA ASP A 177 -19.25 -6.84 10.63
C ASP A 177 -18.52 -7.95 9.86
N GLU A 178 -17.40 -7.64 9.20
CA GLU A 178 -16.51 -8.61 8.52
C GLU A 178 -15.05 -8.16 8.62
N VAL A 179 -14.13 -9.13 8.76
CA VAL A 179 -12.68 -8.91 8.65
C VAL A 179 -12.14 -9.81 7.56
N TYR A 180 -11.50 -9.23 6.56
CA TYR A 180 -10.79 -9.93 5.50
C TYR A 180 -9.29 -9.63 5.58
N GLY A 181 -8.52 -10.67 5.87
CA GLY A 181 -7.06 -10.63 5.95
C GLY A 181 -6.40 -11.32 4.78
N VAL A 182 -5.29 -10.78 4.29
CA VAL A 182 -4.38 -11.47 3.36
C VAL A 182 -2.97 -11.53 3.93
N ASN A 183 -2.33 -12.70 3.87
CA ASN A 183 -0.96 -12.95 4.35
C ASN A 183 -0.70 -12.28 5.73
N GLY A 184 -1.67 -12.40 6.63
CA GLY A 184 -1.68 -11.66 7.87
C GLY A 184 -0.85 -12.33 8.96
N ALA A 185 -0.21 -11.52 9.81
CA ALA A 185 0.40 -12.02 11.03
C ALA A 185 -0.68 -12.67 11.92
N GLN A 186 -0.40 -13.87 12.41
CA GLN A 186 -1.32 -14.60 13.28
C GLN A 186 -1.27 -14.07 14.71
N ILE A 187 -2.29 -14.38 15.51
CA ILE A 187 -2.43 -13.78 16.84
C ILE A 187 -1.55 -14.51 17.85
N ASN A 188 -0.64 -13.79 18.50
CA ASN A 188 0.19 -14.35 19.55
C ASN A 188 -0.58 -14.41 20.89
N ILE A 189 -0.43 -15.50 21.64
CA ILE A 189 -1.08 -15.69 22.94
C ILE A 189 -0.68 -14.58 23.93
N ASP A 190 0.60 -14.25 24.02
CA ASP A 190 1.08 -13.22 24.96
C ASP A 190 0.55 -11.83 24.57
N GLN A 191 0.42 -11.55 23.28
CA GLN A 191 -0.21 -10.32 22.79
C GLN A 191 -1.67 -10.21 23.27
N LEU A 192 -2.46 -11.29 23.15
CA LEU A 192 -3.84 -11.33 23.66
C LEU A 192 -3.91 -11.16 25.18
N LEU A 193 -3.05 -11.83 25.93
CA LEU A 193 -3.01 -11.72 27.40
C LEU A 193 -2.59 -10.32 27.88
N LEU A 194 -1.84 -9.58 27.07
CA LEU A 194 -1.51 -8.17 27.33
C LEU A 194 -2.68 -7.24 26.98
N ALA A 195 -3.35 -7.46 25.85
CA ALA A 195 -4.37 -6.56 25.31
C ALA A 195 -5.76 -6.75 25.95
N ASP A 196 -6.20 -7.99 26.19
CA ASP A 196 -7.56 -8.32 26.65
C ASP A 196 -7.59 -8.70 28.14
N ARG A 197 -7.87 -7.72 28.99
CA ARG A 197 -8.03 -7.95 30.43
C ARG A 197 -9.19 -8.89 30.76
N LYS A 198 -10.28 -8.87 29.99
CA LYS A 198 -11.45 -9.74 30.24
C LYS A 198 -11.12 -11.19 29.94
N LEU A 199 -10.34 -11.46 28.89
CA LEU A 199 -9.79 -12.78 28.62
C LEU A 199 -8.93 -13.26 29.80
N VAL A 200 -8.04 -12.41 30.32
CA VAL A 200 -7.19 -12.78 31.46
C VAL A 200 -8.04 -13.14 32.66
N ASP A 201 -9.01 -12.31 33.04
CA ASP A 201 -9.89 -12.57 34.18
C ASP A 201 -10.70 -13.87 33.98
N PHE A 202 -11.16 -14.14 32.76
CA PHE A 202 -11.80 -15.42 32.41
C PHE A 202 -10.86 -16.62 32.63
N LEU A 203 -9.61 -16.53 32.19
CA LEU A 203 -8.64 -17.62 32.33
C LEU A 203 -8.24 -17.84 33.79
N LEU A 204 -8.03 -16.78 34.57
CA LEU A 204 -7.73 -16.87 36.00
C LEU A 204 -8.85 -17.55 36.76
N ASN A 205 -10.10 -17.19 36.49
CA ASN A 205 -11.27 -17.81 37.12
C ASN A 205 -11.47 -19.27 36.66
N LYS A 206 -11.26 -19.55 35.37
CA LYS A 206 -11.46 -20.88 34.81
C LYS A 206 -10.49 -21.93 35.36
N TYR A 207 -9.26 -21.52 35.64
CA TYR A 207 -8.21 -22.42 36.11
C TYR A 207 -7.85 -22.24 37.59
N GLU A 208 -8.53 -21.31 38.30
CA GLU A 208 -8.27 -20.97 39.70
C GLU A 208 -6.79 -20.60 39.95
N LEU A 209 -6.23 -19.76 39.07
CA LEU A 209 -4.81 -19.38 39.08
C LEU A 209 -4.58 -17.91 39.41
N SER A 210 -3.38 -17.61 39.91
CA SER A 210 -2.81 -16.26 39.91
C SER A 210 -2.25 -15.87 38.54
N ARG A 211 -1.94 -14.57 38.37
CA ARG A 211 -1.31 -14.05 37.13
C ARG A 211 0.06 -14.64 36.85
N GLN A 212 0.80 -15.06 37.88
CA GLN A 212 2.10 -15.68 37.71
C GLN A 212 1.95 -17.12 37.21
N GLU A 213 1.06 -17.89 37.83
CA GLU A 213 0.76 -19.28 37.45
C GLU A 213 0.14 -19.36 36.05
N LEU A 214 -0.63 -18.36 35.62
CA LEU A 214 -1.16 -18.28 34.25
C LEU A 214 -0.06 -18.33 33.18
N LYS A 215 1.13 -17.78 33.46
CA LYS A 215 2.28 -17.79 32.52
C LYS A 215 2.96 -19.16 32.44
N GLU A 216 2.75 -20.01 33.43
CA GLU A 216 3.37 -21.34 33.56
C GLU A 216 2.46 -22.43 32.97
N LEU A 217 1.20 -22.11 32.65
CA LEU A 217 0.27 -23.02 32.00
C LEU A 217 0.80 -23.50 30.64
N PRO A 218 0.61 -24.80 30.31
CA PRO A 218 0.97 -25.31 28.99
C PRO A 218 0.31 -24.50 27.86
N ARG A 219 1.12 -24.10 26.87
CA ARG A 219 0.66 -23.25 25.75
C ARG A 219 -0.51 -23.84 24.98
N GLU A 220 -0.53 -25.15 24.77
CA GLU A 220 -1.65 -25.85 24.13
C GLU A 220 -2.96 -25.77 24.93
N GLN A 221 -2.88 -25.74 26.26
CA GLN A 221 -4.05 -25.57 27.12
C GLN A 221 -4.57 -24.13 27.07
N LEU A 222 -3.68 -23.14 27.05
CA LEU A 222 -4.03 -21.73 26.83
C LEU A 222 -4.69 -21.54 25.47
N LYS A 223 -4.08 -22.06 24.40
CA LYS A 223 -4.59 -22.00 23.03
C LYS A 223 -6.04 -22.50 22.93
N LYS A 224 -6.31 -23.71 23.43
CA LYS A 224 -7.67 -24.28 23.44
C LYS A 224 -8.67 -23.41 24.21
N ALA A 225 -8.28 -22.87 25.37
CA ALA A 225 -9.16 -22.03 26.17
C ALA A 225 -9.47 -20.69 25.51
N ILE A 226 -8.45 -20.04 24.94
CA ILE A 226 -8.57 -18.76 24.24
C ILE A 226 -9.41 -18.93 22.97
N THR A 227 -9.16 -19.96 22.17
CA THR A 227 -9.96 -20.27 20.98
C THR A 227 -11.43 -20.48 21.33
N LYS A 228 -11.72 -21.23 22.40
CA LYS A 228 -13.10 -21.43 22.87
C LYS A 228 -13.73 -20.13 23.35
N TYR A 229 -13.01 -19.31 24.13
CA TYR A 229 -13.51 -18.04 24.65
C TYR A 229 -13.99 -17.11 23.52
N TYR A 230 -13.18 -16.88 22.49
CA TYR A 230 -13.59 -16.00 21.39
C TYR A 230 -14.64 -16.59 20.47
N LYS A 231 -14.67 -17.94 20.32
CA LYS A 231 -15.76 -18.62 19.61
C LYS A 231 -17.09 -18.46 20.36
N ASP A 232 -17.09 -18.64 21.68
CA ASP A 232 -18.28 -18.48 22.52
C ASP A 232 -18.75 -17.01 22.56
N LYS A 233 -17.82 -16.05 22.42
CA LYS A 233 -18.12 -14.62 22.26
C LYS A 233 -18.77 -14.27 20.90
N GLY A 234 -18.71 -15.16 19.91
CA GLY A 234 -19.35 -14.97 18.59
C GLY A 234 -18.62 -14.02 17.64
N VAL A 235 -17.40 -13.59 17.96
CA VAL A 235 -16.64 -12.58 17.18
C VAL A 235 -15.76 -13.17 16.09
N THR A 236 -15.66 -14.50 16.00
CA THR A 236 -14.75 -15.19 15.07
C THR A 236 -15.38 -15.61 13.74
N ALA A 237 -16.72 -15.63 13.66
CA ALA A 237 -17.45 -16.21 12.52
C ALA A 237 -17.25 -15.43 11.21
N ASN A 238 -17.06 -14.11 11.29
CA ASN A 238 -16.95 -13.22 10.13
C ASN A 238 -15.50 -12.81 9.84
N ILE A 239 -14.52 -13.58 10.32
CA ILE A 239 -13.11 -13.38 10.00
C ILE A 239 -12.75 -14.34 8.87
N THR A 240 -12.23 -13.82 7.76
CA THR A 240 -11.68 -14.60 6.65
C THR A 240 -10.19 -14.29 6.52
N GLN A 241 -9.35 -15.32 6.42
CA GLN A 241 -7.91 -15.18 6.23
C GLN A 241 -7.47 -15.91 4.95
N ARG A 242 -7.07 -15.14 3.94
CA ARG A 242 -6.43 -15.62 2.72
C ARG A 242 -4.92 -15.71 2.95
N ILE A 243 -4.36 -16.91 2.92
CA ILE A 243 -2.95 -17.11 3.28
C ILE A 243 -2.21 -17.81 2.14
N SER A 244 -1.05 -17.28 1.77
CA SER A 244 -0.13 -17.99 0.89
C SER A 244 0.57 -19.11 1.65
N LYS A 245 0.67 -20.30 1.03
CA LYS A 245 1.50 -21.39 1.59
C LYS A 245 2.97 -21.03 1.64
N ASP A 246 3.39 -20.09 0.79
CA ASP A 246 4.77 -19.60 0.67
C ASP A 246 5.00 -18.36 1.55
N ASP A 247 3.94 -17.86 2.20
CA ASP A 247 4.04 -16.72 3.10
C ASP A 247 4.96 -17.06 4.29
N PRO A 248 6.03 -16.30 4.49
CA PRO A 248 6.92 -16.49 5.63
C PRO A 248 6.22 -16.31 6.98
N LEU A 249 5.19 -15.46 7.08
CA LEU A 249 4.41 -15.33 8.32
C LEU A 249 3.63 -16.61 8.62
N TYR A 250 3.01 -17.21 7.60
CA TYR A 250 2.42 -18.54 7.75
C TYR A 250 3.46 -19.58 8.16
N GLY A 251 4.66 -19.51 7.57
CA GLY A 251 5.81 -20.34 7.90
C GLY A 251 6.15 -20.39 9.40
N VAL A 252 6.14 -19.24 10.07
CA VAL A 252 6.44 -19.15 11.51
C VAL A 252 5.22 -19.36 12.41
N SER A 253 4.02 -19.12 11.89
CA SER A 253 2.77 -19.00 12.67
C SER A 253 2.21 -20.26 13.34
N GLY A 254 2.86 -21.41 13.25
CA GLY A 254 2.30 -22.61 13.89
C GLY A 254 3.29 -23.36 14.74
N LYS A 255 4.24 -22.60 15.26
CA LYS A 255 4.80 -22.83 16.58
C LYS A 255 3.76 -22.54 17.66
N ALA A 256 3.94 -23.13 18.85
CA ALA A 256 2.90 -23.20 19.89
C ALA A 256 2.43 -21.87 20.54
N ASP A 257 2.80 -20.71 19.99
CA ASP A 257 2.48 -19.40 20.59
C ASP A 257 1.46 -18.60 19.76
N PHE A 258 1.03 -19.12 18.62
CA PHE A 258 0.11 -18.45 17.70
C PHE A 258 -1.24 -19.18 17.55
N ILE A 259 -2.29 -18.38 17.37
CA ILE A 259 -3.66 -18.82 17.11
C ILE A 259 -4.16 -18.13 15.84
N THR A 260 -4.73 -18.95 14.95
CA THR A 260 -5.45 -18.48 13.76
C THR A 260 -6.95 -18.52 14.04
N PHE A 261 -7.63 -17.40 13.80
CA PHE A 261 -9.07 -17.25 13.96
C PHE A 261 -9.77 -17.08 12.61
N GLY A 262 -11.01 -17.52 12.51
CA GLY A 262 -11.84 -17.37 11.31
C GLY A 262 -11.74 -18.51 10.31
N ASP A 263 -12.32 -18.29 9.13
CA ASP A 263 -12.21 -19.15 7.96
C ASP A 263 -10.87 -18.92 7.26
N VAL A 264 -10.13 -20.00 7.01
CA VAL A 264 -8.77 -19.93 6.47
C VAL A 264 -8.73 -20.52 5.08
N LYS A 265 -8.40 -19.68 4.10
CA LYS A 265 -8.31 -20.07 2.69
C LYS A 265 -6.86 -20.02 2.22
N MET A 266 -6.28 -21.18 1.99
CA MET A 266 -4.88 -21.31 1.57
C MET A 266 -4.75 -21.27 0.04
N LYS A 267 -3.67 -20.65 -0.45
CA LYS A 267 -3.30 -20.68 -1.87
C LYS A 267 -1.78 -20.89 -2.00
N ASP A 268 -1.40 -21.75 -2.93
CA ASP A 268 0.01 -21.85 -3.37
C ASP A 268 0.27 -20.71 -4.36
N THR A 269 1.21 -19.82 -4.02
CA THR A 269 1.52 -18.63 -4.81
C THR A 269 2.76 -18.79 -5.68
N ASN A 270 3.63 -19.74 -5.32
CA ASN A 270 4.82 -20.06 -6.07
C ASN A 270 5.00 -21.59 -6.15
N THR A 271 4.64 -22.16 -7.29
CA THR A 271 4.72 -23.60 -7.53
C THR A 271 6.15 -24.13 -7.70
N ASP A 272 7.14 -23.24 -7.84
CA ASP A 272 8.53 -23.62 -8.05
C ASP A 272 9.26 -23.91 -6.74
N VAL A 273 8.71 -23.45 -5.61
CA VAL A 273 9.27 -23.67 -4.27
C VAL A 273 8.21 -24.28 -3.34
N LYS A 274 8.66 -24.90 -2.27
CA LYS A 274 7.76 -25.28 -1.16
C LYS A 274 7.93 -24.28 -0.05
N GLY A 275 6.83 -23.67 0.41
CA GLY A 275 6.83 -22.75 1.54
C GLY A 275 7.68 -23.19 2.75
N ILE A 276 8.33 -22.21 3.39
CA ILE A 276 9.30 -22.41 4.49
C ILE A 276 8.70 -23.07 5.73
N ARG A 277 7.37 -23.20 5.81
CA ARG A 277 6.67 -23.84 6.91
C ARG A 277 7.23 -25.23 7.23
N SER A 278 7.46 -26.02 6.18
CA SER A 278 8.03 -27.36 6.27
C SER A 278 9.44 -27.39 6.88
N ILE A 279 10.17 -26.27 6.80
CA ILE A 279 11.52 -26.10 7.37
C ILE A 279 11.40 -25.72 8.83
N ILE A 280 10.63 -24.68 9.13
CA ILE A 280 10.47 -24.11 10.47
C ILE A 280 9.84 -25.13 11.43
N ASP A 281 8.89 -25.95 10.98
CA ASP A 281 8.25 -26.97 11.82
C ASP A 281 9.23 -27.98 12.43
N ASN A 282 10.40 -28.20 11.82
CA ASN A 282 11.42 -29.11 12.36
C ASN A 282 12.29 -28.49 13.47
N ILE A 283 12.25 -27.17 13.67
CA ILE A 283 13.00 -26.49 14.74
C ILE A 283 12.22 -26.62 16.06
N PRO A 284 12.82 -27.06 17.18
CA PRO A 284 12.13 -27.15 18.46
C PRO A 284 11.50 -25.82 18.90
N ASP A 285 10.27 -25.86 19.44
CA ASP A 285 9.53 -24.67 19.87
C ASP A 285 10.29 -23.85 20.94
N GLU A 286 11.01 -24.50 21.85
CA GLU A 286 11.81 -23.82 22.87
C GLU A 286 12.97 -23.01 22.27
N GLU A 287 13.58 -23.50 21.20
CA GLU A 287 14.66 -22.80 20.51
C GLU A 287 14.12 -21.60 19.74
N VAL A 288 12.97 -21.76 19.06
CA VAL A 288 12.25 -20.66 18.42
C VAL A 288 11.91 -19.56 19.44
N ARG A 289 11.34 -19.93 20.60
CA ARG A 289 11.04 -18.98 21.68
C ARG A 289 12.28 -18.28 22.23
N SER A 290 13.40 -19.00 22.35
CA SER A 290 14.66 -18.43 22.82
C SER A 290 15.18 -17.39 21.82
N ILE A 291 15.10 -17.67 20.52
CA ILE A 291 15.48 -16.74 19.44
C ILE A 291 14.57 -15.50 19.49
N GLN A 292 13.26 -15.69 19.56
CA GLN A 292 12.27 -14.60 19.66
C GLN A 292 12.55 -13.71 20.88
N THR A 293 12.67 -14.31 22.07
CA THR A 293 12.91 -13.56 23.31
C THR A 293 14.18 -12.71 23.21
N PHE A 294 15.25 -13.25 22.63
CA PHE A 294 16.50 -12.52 22.48
C PHE A 294 16.36 -11.35 21.49
N LEU A 295 15.81 -11.59 20.31
CA LEU A 295 15.64 -10.57 19.28
C LEU A 295 14.72 -9.43 19.75
N ARG A 296 13.67 -9.75 20.52
CA ARG A 296 12.72 -8.76 21.05
C ARG A 296 13.38 -7.76 21.99
N LYS A 297 14.37 -8.19 22.76
CA LYS A 297 15.11 -7.32 23.68
C LYS A 297 15.88 -6.22 22.95
N TYR A 298 16.25 -6.45 21.69
CA TYR A 298 17.13 -5.57 20.90
C TYR A 298 16.44 -5.03 19.63
N SER A 299 15.11 -5.09 19.57
CA SER A 299 14.35 -4.61 18.42
C SER A 299 14.64 -3.13 18.17
N ASP A 300 14.56 -2.30 19.20
CA ASP A 300 14.75 -0.83 19.14
C ASP A 300 16.17 -0.44 18.70
N ASP A 301 17.18 -1.20 19.13
CA ASP A 301 18.57 -1.00 18.72
C ASP A 301 18.76 -1.35 17.25
N TYR A 302 18.13 -2.43 16.79
CA TYR A 302 18.09 -2.78 15.37
C TYR A 302 17.35 -1.71 14.55
N LYS A 303 16.26 -1.10 15.07
CA LYS A 303 15.58 0.04 14.41
C LYS A 303 16.50 1.25 14.21
N LYS A 304 17.35 1.54 15.18
CA LYS A 304 18.21 2.72 15.14
C LYS A 304 19.47 2.54 14.29
N GLY A 305 20.01 1.31 14.22
CA GLY A 305 21.33 1.07 13.63
C GLY A 305 21.47 -0.19 12.78
N GLY A 306 20.36 -0.83 12.40
CA GLY A 306 20.36 -2.10 11.66
C GLY A 306 21.14 -3.20 12.38
N LEU A 307 21.80 -4.08 11.62
CA LEU A 307 22.64 -5.14 12.17
C LEU A 307 23.73 -4.59 13.10
N ASN A 308 24.25 -3.40 12.81
CA ASN A 308 25.26 -2.75 13.64
C ASN A 308 24.71 -2.34 15.01
N GLY A 309 23.52 -1.72 15.04
CA GLY A 309 22.83 -1.36 16.28
C GLY A 309 22.54 -2.59 17.14
N PHE A 310 22.01 -3.66 16.52
CA PHE A 310 21.77 -4.93 17.20
C PHE A 310 23.04 -5.56 17.78
N VAL A 311 24.10 -5.73 16.97
CA VAL A 311 25.33 -6.39 17.41
C VAL A 311 25.98 -5.62 18.56
N LEU A 312 26.06 -4.29 18.48
CA LEU A 312 26.65 -3.48 19.55
C LEU A 312 25.82 -3.52 20.83
N ALA A 313 24.49 -3.35 20.72
CA ALA A 313 23.61 -3.37 21.87
C ALA A 313 23.56 -4.73 22.56
N SER A 314 23.60 -5.82 21.78
CA SER A 314 23.54 -7.20 22.28
C SER A 314 24.86 -7.74 22.81
N THR A 315 26.00 -7.20 22.37
CA THR A 315 27.32 -7.54 22.92
C THR A 315 27.74 -6.65 24.10
N GLY A 316 27.14 -5.45 24.22
CA GLY A 316 27.53 -4.46 25.24
C GLY A 316 28.76 -3.63 24.88
N ILE A 317 29.21 -3.72 23.63
CA ILE A 317 30.38 -2.99 23.11
C ILE A 317 30.01 -1.55 22.77
N ASP A 318 30.82 -0.61 23.27
CA ASP A 318 30.77 0.80 22.88
C ASP A 318 31.68 1.04 21.67
N ALA A 319 31.08 1.17 20.49
CA ALA A 319 31.81 1.36 19.24
C ALA A 319 32.58 2.69 19.16
N GLU A 320 32.11 3.74 19.83
CA GLU A 320 32.75 5.06 19.80
C GLU A 320 33.98 5.07 20.70
N LEU A 321 33.83 4.55 21.93
CA LEU A 321 34.95 4.36 22.85
C LEU A 321 36.04 3.51 22.21
N VAL A 322 35.67 2.39 21.60
CA VAL A 322 36.64 1.51 20.95
C VAL A 322 37.23 2.17 19.70
N GLY A 323 36.40 2.83 18.89
CA GLY A 323 36.85 3.60 17.72
C GLY A 323 37.94 4.62 18.08
N SER A 324 37.75 5.37 19.16
CA SER A 324 38.73 6.36 19.64
C SER A 324 40.09 5.75 20.02
N ILE A 325 40.11 4.53 20.56
CA ILE A 325 41.34 3.81 20.89
C ILE A 325 42.02 3.28 19.62
N PHE A 326 41.26 2.81 18.62
CA PHE A 326 41.82 2.29 17.38
C PHE A 326 42.34 3.38 16.43
N SER A 327 41.71 4.55 16.40
CA SER A 327 42.09 5.67 15.53
C SER A 327 43.26 6.50 16.06
N ALA A 328 43.74 6.23 17.28
CA ALA A 328 44.84 6.98 17.87
C ALA A 328 46.21 6.47 17.39
N ASP A 329 47.05 7.40 16.91
CA ASP A 329 48.37 7.11 16.36
C ASP A 329 49.40 6.79 17.46
N GLY A 330 49.83 5.53 17.50
CA GLY A 330 50.90 5.05 18.37
C GLY A 330 50.48 4.72 19.81
N ASN A 331 51.30 3.93 20.49
CA ASN A 331 50.98 3.35 21.80
C ASN A 331 50.80 4.40 22.91
N MET A 332 51.47 5.56 22.83
CA MET A 332 51.29 6.65 23.79
C MET A 332 49.91 7.31 23.69
N ALA A 333 49.43 7.59 22.48
CA ALA A 333 48.12 8.22 22.27
C ALA A 333 46.99 7.27 22.72
N LYS A 334 47.11 5.97 22.40
CA LYS A 334 46.20 4.93 22.89
C LYS A 334 46.20 4.82 24.41
N GLY A 335 47.39 4.79 25.03
CA GLY A 335 47.54 4.75 26.48
C GLY A 335 46.94 5.97 27.18
N LYS A 336 47.03 7.16 26.56
CA LYS A 336 46.39 8.38 27.06
C LYS A 336 44.86 8.27 27.04
N ILE A 337 44.26 7.84 25.94
CA ILE A 337 42.81 7.65 25.84
C ILE A 337 42.31 6.61 26.84
N VAL A 338 43.01 5.49 26.98
CA VAL A 338 42.68 4.44 27.97
C VAL A 338 42.73 4.99 29.40
N LYS A 339 43.71 5.84 29.72
CA LYS A 339 43.81 6.48 31.03
C LYS A 339 42.69 7.50 31.25
N ASP A 340 42.45 8.36 30.26
CA ASP A 340 41.49 9.47 30.36
C ASP A 340 40.03 8.96 30.36
N ARG A 341 39.76 7.81 29.72
CA ARG A 341 38.43 7.19 29.63
C ARG A 341 38.34 5.84 30.36
N PHE A 342 39.18 5.61 31.37
CA PHE A 342 39.22 4.32 32.07
C PHE A 342 37.88 3.95 32.72
N SER A 343 37.16 4.93 33.27
CA SER A 343 35.81 4.74 33.81
C SER A 343 34.85 4.15 32.79
N ASP A 344 34.94 4.62 31.55
CA ASP A 344 34.03 4.23 30.47
C ASP A 344 34.36 2.83 29.97
N ILE A 345 35.66 2.47 29.97
CA ILE A 345 36.12 1.11 29.71
C ILE A 345 35.58 0.15 30.79
N GLN A 346 35.60 0.55 32.08
CA GLN A 346 35.03 -0.26 33.15
C GLN A 346 33.51 -0.48 32.98
N VAL A 347 32.78 0.57 32.58
CA VAL A 347 31.33 0.46 32.28
C VAL A 347 31.09 -0.48 31.09
N MET A 348 31.86 -0.36 30.02
CA MET A 348 31.75 -1.25 28.86
C MET A 348 32.05 -2.70 29.23
N VAL A 349 33.11 -2.96 30.00
CA VAL A 349 33.46 -4.30 30.46
C VAL A 349 32.34 -4.92 31.30
N LYS A 350 31.71 -4.13 32.18
CA LYS A 350 30.53 -4.58 32.93
C LYS A 350 29.39 -4.97 31.98
N ASN A 351 29.08 -4.12 31.00
CA ASN A 351 28.03 -4.39 30.01
C ASN A 351 28.32 -5.65 29.17
N ILE A 352 29.57 -5.86 28.75
CA ILE A 352 30.02 -7.08 28.06
C ILE A 352 29.81 -8.29 28.97
N GLY A 353 30.21 -8.20 30.24
CA GLY A 353 30.00 -9.24 31.25
C GLY A 353 28.55 -9.69 31.36
N GLU A 354 27.61 -8.73 31.34
CA GLU A 354 26.17 -8.97 31.46
C GLU A 354 25.52 -9.49 30.17
N LYS A 355 25.96 -9.03 28.99
CA LYS A 355 25.26 -9.26 27.72
C LYS A 355 25.87 -10.36 26.84
N MET A 356 27.21 -10.49 26.84
CA MET A 356 27.93 -11.43 25.98
C MET A 356 27.52 -12.90 26.14
N PRO A 357 27.25 -13.44 27.35
CA PRO A 357 26.80 -14.82 27.49
C PRO A 357 25.48 -15.11 26.76
N ALA A 358 24.54 -14.17 26.82
CA ALA A 358 23.26 -14.31 26.12
C ALA A 358 23.43 -14.21 24.59
N PHE A 359 24.33 -13.34 24.13
CA PHE A 359 24.70 -13.22 22.71
C PHE A 359 25.32 -14.52 22.17
N ILE A 360 26.30 -15.10 22.87
CA ILE A 360 26.93 -16.37 22.49
C ILE A 360 25.89 -17.49 22.44
N LYS A 361 25.05 -17.61 23.48
CA LYS A 361 23.97 -18.61 23.52
C LYS A 361 23.01 -18.47 22.33
N PHE A 362 22.62 -17.24 21.99
CA PHE A 362 21.74 -16.97 20.84
C PHE A 362 22.34 -17.49 19.52
N PHE A 363 23.62 -17.23 19.25
CA PHE A 363 24.28 -17.72 18.04
C PHE A 363 24.41 -19.24 18.01
N HIS A 364 24.72 -19.89 19.14
CA HIS A 364 24.73 -21.35 19.19
C HIS A 364 23.36 -21.96 18.86
N THR A 365 22.28 -21.39 19.39
CA THR A 365 20.90 -21.86 19.08
C THR A 365 20.62 -21.80 17.57
N ILE A 366 21.01 -20.71 16.90
CA ILE A 366 20.86 -20.57 15.45
C ILE A 366 21.74 -21.57 14.70
N LEU A 367 23.03 -21.65 15.06
CA LEU A 367 24.00 -22.47 14.35
C LEU A 367 23.70 -23.97 14.45
N ASN A 368 23.17 -24.44 15.58
CA ASN A 368 22.76 -25.84 15.78
C ASN A 368 21.72 -26.31 14.75
N ASN A 369 20.86 -25.41 14.27
CA ASN A 369 19.82 -25.71 13.28
C ASN A 369 20.21 -25.33 11.85
N SER A 370 21.24 -24.51 11.68
CA SER A 370 21.59 -23.89 10.41
C SER A 370 21.95 -24.89 9.31
N GLY A 371 22.62 -26.00 9.65
CA GLY A 371 22.99 -27.04 8.70
C GLY A 371 21.77 -27.69 8.03
N THR A 372 20.83 -28.16 8.86
CA THR A 372 19.56 -28.74 8.42
C THR A 372 18.73 -27.72 7.66
N PHE A 373 18.67 -26.47 8.13
CA PHE A 373 17.93 -25.40 7.46
C PHE A 373 18.41 -25.19 6.02
N VAL A 374 19.73 -25.14 5.79
CA VAL A 374 20.31 -24.96 4.46
C VAL A 374 20.10 -26.19 3.56
N ASP A 375 20.13 -27.40 4.13
CA ASP A 375 19.76 -28.61 3.38
C ASP A 375 18.31 -28.52 2.89
N GLN A 376 17.39 -28.08 3.75
CA GLN A 376 15.97 -27.97 3.43
C GLN A 376 15.65 -26.82 2.48
N LEU A 377 16.38 -25.70 2.52
CA LEU A 377 16.25 -24.64 1.51
C LEU A 377 16.49 -25.21 0.11
N LYS A 378 17.50 -26.07 -0.05
CA LYS A 378 17.79 -26.72 -1.33
C LYS A 378 16.71 -27.73 -1.71
N GLU A 379 16.26 -28.56 -0.77
CA GLU A 379 15.21 -29.57 -1.01
C GLU A 379 13.87 -28.94 -1.40
N ASN A 380 13.61 -27.72 -0.91
CA ASN A 380 12.41 -26.95 -1.20
C ASN A 380 12.54 -25.99 -2.39
N GLY A 381 13.66 -26.01 -3.11
CA GLY A 381 13.84 -25.25 -4.36
C GLY A 381 14.29 -23.79 -4.21
N TYR A 382 14.64 -23.33 -3.00
CA TYR A 382 15.08 -21.94 -2.78
C TYR A 382 16.52 -21.67 -3.23
N ILE A 383 17.37 -22.70 -3.20
CA ILE A 383 18.79 -22.61 -3.55
C ILE A 383 19.25 -23.84 -4.34
N ASP A 384 20.30 -23.68 -5.13
CA ASP A 384 20.98 -24.78 -5.80
C ASP A 384 22.11 -25.41 -4.95
N GLU A 385 22.75 -26.46 -5.48
CA GLU A 385 23.86 -27.15 -4.80
C GLU A 385 25.13 -26.29 -4.66
N THR A 386 25.33 -25.30 -5.52
CA THR A 386 26.47 -24.37 -5.46
C THR A 386 26.27 -23.39 -4.32
N GLN A 387 25.11 -22.75 -4.26
CA GLN A 387 24.69 -21.85 -3.19
C GLN A 387 24.70 -22.56 -1.84
N LYS A 388 24.16 -23.78 -1.77
CA LYS A 388 24.20 -24.62 -0.57
C LYS A 388 25.61 -24.80 -0.01
N LYS A 389 26.59 -25.14 -0.86
CA LYS A 389 27.99 -25.31 -0.45
C LYS A 389 28.61 -24.00 0.04
N SER A 390 28.31 -22.90 -0.64
CA SER A 390 28.77 -21.56 -0.25
C SER A 390 28.25 -21.17 1.12
N ILE A 391 26.93 -21.27 1.31
CA ILE A 391 26.26 -20.92 2.57
C ILE A 391 26.79 -21.76 3.73
N LYS A 392 26.94 -23.09 3.55
CA LYS A 392 27.53 -23.96 4.58
C LYS A 392 28.97 -23.57 4.94
N LYS A 393 29.76 -23.13 3.96
CA LYS A 393 31.12 -22.61 4.21
C LYS A 393 31.07 -21.34 5.05
N GLN A 394 30.17 -20.40 4.74
CA GLN A 394 30.02 -19.17 5.52
C GLN A 394 29.52 -19.44 6.94
N LEU A 395 28.55 -20.34 7.12
CA LEU A 395 28.09 -20.75 8.45
C LEU A 395 29.22 -21.34 9.30
N LYS A 396 30.14 -22.10 8.69
CA LYS A 396 31.34 -22.59 9.39
C LYS A 396 32.27 -21.45 9.81
N ILE A 397 32.46 -20.44 8.96
CA ILE A 397 33.25 -19.24 9.31
C ILE A 397 32.59 -18.51 10.48
N ILE A 398 31.28 -18.30 10.44
CA ILE A 398 30.51 -17.67 11.53
C ILE A 398 30.67 -18.46 12.83
N ASN A 399 30.54 -19.79 12.79
CA ASN A 399 30.72 -20.64 13.96
C ASN A 399 32.14 -20.50 14.56
N ASN A 400 33.17 -20.44 13.71
CA ASN A 400 34.54 -20.20 14.18
C ASN A 400 34.67 -18.82 14.84
N LYS A 401 34.05 -17.77 14.29
CA LYS A 401 34.08 -16.42 14.88
C LYS A 401 33.34 -16.31 16.21
N ILE A 402 32.28 -17.09 16.41
CA ILE A 402 31.65 -17.22 17.72
C ILE A 402 32.59 -17.91 18.72
N GLY A 403 33.33 -18.94 18.29
CA GLY A 403 34.37 -19.56 19.10
C GLY A 403 35.50 -18.60 19.49
N ASP A 404 35.96 -17.77 18.55
CA ASP A 404 36.96 -16.72 18.82
C ASP A 404 36.44 -15.74 19.90
N ILE A 405 35.19 -15.29 19.77
CA ILE A 405 34.52 -14.41 20.75
C ILE A 405 34.45 -15.07 22.13
N GLU A 406 34.09 -16.36 22.21
CA GLU A 406 34.03 -17.09 23.48
C GLU A 406 35.41 -17.17 24.16
N ILE A 407 36.46 -17.48 23.40
CA ILE A 407 37.84 -17.50 23.91
C ILE A 407 38.22 -16.13 24.48
N GLN A 408 38.02 -15.05 23.72
CA GLN A 408 38.37 -13.70 24.17
C GLN A 408 37.55 -13.27 25.39
N TYR A 409 36.28 -13.67 25.47
CA TYR A 409 35.44 -13.40 26.63
C TYR A 409 35.93 -14.13 27.89
N GLN A 410 36.38 -15.39 27.79
CA GLN A 410 36.96 -16.09 28.94
C GLN A 410 38.29 -15.47 29.39
N GLN A 411 39.13 -15.05 28.44
CA GLN A 411 40.38 -14.35 28.75
C GLN A 411 40.13 -13.00 29.43
N LEU A 412 39.13 -12.24 28.98
CA LEU A 412 38.69 -11.02 29.64
C LEU A 412 38.24 -11.27 31.09
N LYS A 413 37.46 -12.33 31.34
CA LYS A 413 37.05 -12.72 32.71
C LYS A 413 38.25 -13.06 33.59
N TYR A 414 39.24 -13.76 33.05
CA TYR A 414 40.47 -14.07 33.78
C TYR A 414 41.28 -12.80 34.11
N ALA A 415 41.43 -11.89 33.14
CA ALA A 415 42.09 -10.61 33.35
C ALA A 415 41.39 -9.73 34.42
N LEU A 416 40.06 -9.78 34.47
CA LEU A 416 39.27 -9.13 35.51
C LEU A 416 39.51 -9.74 36.89
N SER A 417 39.57 -11.08 36.99
CA SER A 417 39.82 -11.76 38.25
C SER A 417 41.20 -11.47 38.85
N THR A 418 42.16 -11.04 38.02
CA THR A 418 43.53 -10.71 38.42
C THR A 418 43.78 -9.20 38.51
N ASN A 419 42.76 -8.36 38.28
CA ASN A 419 42.85 -6.90 38.22
C ASN A 419 43.96 -6.39 37.25
N ASN A 420 44.29 -7.16 36.22
CA ASN A 420 45.32 -6.79 35.25
C ASN A 420 44.74 -5.82 34.20
N VAL A 421 44.86 -4.52 34.46
CA VAL A 421 44.31 -3.45 33.62
C VAL A 421 44.79 -3.52 32.17
N VAL A 422 46.07 -3.83 31.93
CA VAL A 422 46.62 -3.93 30.57
C VAL A 422 45.99 -5.10 29.82
N ALA A 423 45.87 -6.26 30.48
CA ALA A 423 45.24 -7.44 29.90
C ALA A 423 43.73 -7.22 29.66
N ILE A 424 43.03 -6.52 30.56
CA ILE A 424 41.61 -6.16 30.39
C ILE A 424 41.42 -5.36 29.10
N VAL A 425 42.22 -4.31 28.90
CA VAL A 425 42.14 -3.46 27.70
C VAL A 425 42.49 -4.25 26.44
N TYR A 426 43.53 -5.10 26.51
CA TYR A 426 43.93 -5.95 25.40
C TYR A 426 42.79 -6.89 24.96
N TYR A 427 42.21 -7.67 25.89
CA TYR A 427 41.15 -8.63 25.56
C TYR A 427 39.83 -7.96 25.17
N VAL A 428 39.54 -6.76 25.66
CA VAL A 428 38.44 -5.93 25.13
C VAL A 428 38.67 -5.61 23.65
N CYS A 429 39.89 -5.20 23.27
CA CYS A 429 40.21 -4.90 21.87
C CYS A 429 40.10 -6.14 20.98
N GLU A 430 40.61 -7.29 21.42
CA GLU A 430 40.53 -8.56 20.69
C GLU A 430 39.07 -9.03 20.52
N LEU A 431 38.26 -8.89 21.56
CA LEU A 431 36.84 -9.22 21.52
C LEU A 431 36.09 -8.35 20.50
N VAL A 432 36.38 -7.04 20.45
CA VAL A 432 35.79 -6.14 19.47
C VAL A 432 36.25 -6.49 18.05
N GLY A 433 37.53 -6.83 17.86
CA GLY A 433 38.04 -7.34 16.59
C GLY A 433 37.26 -8.57 16.12
N SER A 434 37.08 -9.53 17.02
CA SER A 434 36.32 -10.78 16.75
C SER A 434 34.85 -10.50 16.39
N VAL A 435 34.20 -9.56 17.09
CA VAL A 435 32.82 -9.13 16.77
C VAL A 435 32.74 -8.42 15.41
N LYS A 436 33.74 -7.61 15.04
CA LYS A 436 33.80 -6.99 13.70
C LYS A 436 33.96 -8.03 12.59
N GLU A 437 34.78 -9.05 12.82
CA GLU A 437 34.96 -10.15 11.86
C GLU A 437 33.71 -11.02 11.74
N LEU A 438 33.01 -11.30 12.84
CA LEU A 438 31.69 -11.94 12.83
C LEU A 438 30.71 -11.14 11.98
N LYS A 439 30.66 -9.81 12.17
CA LYS A 439 29.80 -8.92 11.37
C LYS A 439 30.10 -9.03 9.88
N ALA A 440 31.38 -8.98 9.48
CA ALA A 440 31.75 -9.12 8.07
C ALA A 440 31.36 -10.49 7.49
N ALA A 441 31.45 -11.56 8.29
CA ALA A 441 30.98 -12.88 7.90
C ALA A 441 29.45 -12.93 7.71
N LEU A 442 28.69 -12.25 8.58
CA LEU A 442 27.24 -12.12 8.45
C LEU A 442 26.83 -11.31 7.20
N GLU A 443 27.52 -10.22 6.89
CA GLU A 443 27.30 -9.44 5.66
C GLU A 443 27.57 -10.26 4.39
N THR A 444 28.58 -11.15 4.44
CA THR A 444 28.85 -12.08 3.35
C THR A 444 27.73 -13.12 3.22
N LEU A 445 27.26 -13.68 4.34
CA LEU A 445 26.14 -14.62 4.35
C LEU A 445 24.84 -13.98 3.80
N ASP A 446 24.56 -12.72 4.18
CA ASP A 446 23.43 -11.96 3.65
C ASP A 446 23.49 -11.85 2.12
N THR A 447 24.67 -11.55 1.58
CA THR A 447 24.89 -11.51 0.13
C THR A 447 24.64 -12.87 -0.53
N GLU A 448 25.13 -13.96 0.06
CA GLU A 448 24.95 -15.32 -0.48
C GLU A 448 23.51 -15.84 -0.38
N THR A 449 22.71 -15.30 0.55
CA THR A 449 21.34 -15.73 0.80
C THR A 449 20.29 -14.80 0.20
N LYS A 450 20.69 -13.67 -0.38
CA LYS A 450 19.82 -12.61 -0.90
C LYS A 450 18.70 -13.10 -1.82
N ASP A 451 19.01 -13.94 -2.81
CA ASP A 451 18.02 -14.41 -3.78
C ASP A 451 17.01 -15.38 -3.15
N ALA A 452 17.50 -16.26 -2.25
CA ALA A 452 16.63 -17.16 -1.48
C ALA A 452 15.70 -16.38 -0.55
N LEU A 453 16.24 -15.38 0.16
CA LEU A 453 15.46 -14.49 1.01
C LEU A 453 14.41 -13.74 0.19
N LYS A 454 14.76 -13.24 -0.99
CA LYS A 454 13.81 -12.58 -1.89
C LYS A 454 12.66 -13.51 -2.27
N LEU A 455 12.93 -14.76 -2.63
CA LEU A 455 11.87 -15.75 -2.93
C LEU A 455 10.95 -16.02 -1.73
N ILE A 456 11.51 -16.05 -0.53
CA ILE A 456 10.74 -16.17 0.71
C ILE A 456 9.87 -14.92 0.92
N VAL A 457 10.43 -13.72 0.75
CA VAL A 457 9.69 -12.45 0.85
C VAL A 457 8.57 -12.37 -0.18
N ASP A 458 8.83 -12.79 -1.42
CA ASP A 458 7.87 -12.70 -2.51
C ASP A 458 6.59 -13.50 -2.21
N GLY A 459 6.67 -14.58 -1.43
CA GLY A 459 5.51 -15.34 -0.94
C GLY A 459 4.55 -14.51 -0.06
N HIS A 460 5.02 -13.43 0.54
CA HIS A 460 4.22 -12.48 1.31
C HIS A 460 3.43 -11.49 0.42
N SER A 461 3.75 -11.38 -0.86
CA SER A 461 3.19 -10.35 -1.76
C SER A 461 1.70 -10.54 -2.09
N ILE A 462 0.92 -9.44 -2.00
CA ILE A 462 -0.46 -9.37 -2.49
C ILE A 462 -0.53 -9.63 -4.01
N VAL A 463 0.45 -9.14 -4.77
CA VAL A 463 0.49 -9.32 -6.23
C VAL A 463 0.68 -10.80 -6.59
N GLN A 464 1.53 -11.52 -5.85
CA GLN A 464 1.67 -12.97 -6.05
C GLN A 464 0.38 -13.72 -5.70
N MET A 465 -0.30 -13.32 -4.63
CA MET A 465 -1.62 -13.85 -4.29
C MET A 465 -2.65 -13.62 -5.42
N LEU A 466 -2.77 -12.38 -5.90
CA LEU A 466 -3.66 -12.00 -7.02
C LEU A 466 -3.39 -12.82 -8.27
N ASN A 467 -2.12 -12.96 -8.65
CA ASN A 467 -1.68 -13.75 -9.79
C ASN A 467 -2.05 -15.22 -9.62
N ALA A 468 -1.81 -15.80 -8.45
CA ALA A 468 -2.12 -17.20 -8.18
C ALA A 468 -3.62 -17.48 -8.24
N LEU A 469 -4.46 -16.58 -7.72
CA LEU A 469 -5.93 -16.69 -7.76
C LEU A 469 -6.48 -16.54 -9.18
N SER A 470 -5.83 -15.73 -10.02
CA SER A 470 -6.36 -15.36 -11.34
C SER A 470 -5.71 -16.09 -12.52
N LYS A 471 -4.64 -16.85 -12.29
CA LYS A 471 -3.91 -17.63 -13.32
C LYS A 471 -4.82 -18.51 -14.18
N GLY A 472 -5.84 -19.13 -13.59
CA GLY A 472 -6.79 -19.99 -14.31
C GLY A 472 -7.70 -19.26 -15.30
N LYS A 473 -7.82 -17.93 -15.17
CA LYS A 473 -8.65 -17.07 -16.02
C LYS A 473 -7.82 -16.31 -17.08
N GLY A 474 -6.52 -16.60 -17.21
CA GLY A 474 -5.63 -15.86 -18.11
C GLY A 474 -5.21 -14.46 -17.61
N PHE A 475 -5.67 -14.04 -16.43
CA PHE A 475 -5.31 -12.75 -15.84
C PHE A 475 -4.06 -12.83 -14.98
N SER A 476 -3.31 -11.74 -15.01
CA SER A 476 -2.18 -11.45 -14.13
C SER A 476 -2.18 -9.95 -13.80
N TYR A 477 -1.47 -9.57 -12.76
CA TYR A 477 -1.44 -8.23 -12.21
C TYR A 477 -0.01 -7.73 -12.13
N LYS A 478 0.18 -6.45 -12.42
CA LYS A 478 1.42 -5.72 -12.17
C LYS A 478 1.07 -4.34 -11.64
N GLY A 479 1.38 -4.09 -10.38
CA GLY A 479 0.83 -2.94 -9.66
C GLY A 479 -0.70 -3.07 -9.57
N SER A 480 -1.41 -1.98 -9.86
CA SER A 480 -2.88 -1.96 -9.91
C SER A 480 -3.46 -2.32 -11.28
N ASP A 481 -2.65 -2.66 -12.30
CA ASP A 481 -3.15 -2.94 -13.64
C ASP A 481 -3.37 -4.44 -13.90
N ILE A 482 -4.44 -4.74 -14.65
CA ILE A 482 -4.76 -6.07 -15.16
C ILE A 482 -4.03 -6.32 -16.48
N TYR A 483 -3.41 -7.49 -16.57
CA TYR A 483 -2.82 -8.03 -17.77
C TYR A 483 -3.52 -9.33 -18.15
N PHE A 484 -3.97 -9.41 -19.39
CA PHE A 484 -4.53 -10.65 -19.92
C PHE A 484 -3.51 -11.36 -20.79
N THR A 485 -3.43 -12.68 -20.65
CA THR A 485 -2.56 -13.56 -21.43
C THR A 485 -3.42 -14.54 -22.21
N GLY A 486 -3.41 -14.39 -23.53
CA GLY A 486 -4.12 -15.27 -24.47
C GLY A 486 -3.16 -15.92 -25.47
N LYS A 487 -3.71 -16.72 -26.39
CA LYS A 487 -2.97 -17.25 -27.54
C LYS A 487 -3.43 -16.55 -28.81
N SER A 488 -2.49 -16.22 -29.68
CA SER A 488 -2.79 -15.76 -31.04
C SER A 488 -3.41 -16.89 -31.87
N GLY A 489 -3.99 -16.54 -33.03
CA GLY A 489 -4.38 -17.54 -34.04
C GLY A 489 -3.23 -18.40 -34.56
N SER A 490 -1.96 -17.99 -34.35
CA SER A 490 -0.75 -18.78 -34.65
C SER A 490 -0.25 -19.63 -33.47
N GLY A 491 -0.91 -19.56 -32.30
CA GLY A 491 -0.55 -20.29 -31.09
C GLY A 491 0.50 -19.61 -30.21
N GLU A 492 1.00 -18.44 -30.60
CA GLU A 492 1.96 -17.65 -29.80
C GLU A 492 1.26 -17.01 -28.60
N THR A 493 1.98 -16.90 -27.48
CA THR A 493 1.43 -16.27 -26.27
C THR A 493 1.47 -14.75 -26.42
N ILE A 494 0.31 -14.11 -26.31
CA ILE A 494 0.17 -12.66 -26.34
C ILE A 494 -0.23 -12.18 -24.95
N LYS A 495 0.47 -11.15 -24.44
CA LYS A 495 0.15 -10.51 -23.16
C LYS A 495 -0.16 -9.03 -23.39
N VAL A 496 -1.33 -8.58 -22.95
CA VAL A 496 -1.82 -7.20 -23.12
C VAL A 496 -2.09 -6.58 -21.75
N ASN A 497 -1.66 -5.33 -21.53
CA ASN A 497 -2.12 -4.54 -20.39
C ASN A 497 -3.55 -4.05 -20.69
N LEU A 498 -4.53 -4.77 -20.16
CA LEU A 498 -5.94 -4.55 -20.44
C LEU A 498 -6.42 -3.23 -19.82
N SER A 499 -6.02 -2.95 -18.58
CA SER A 499 -6.34 -1.68 -17.91
C SER A 499 -5.89 -0.46 -18.72
N SER A 500 -4.67 -0.50 -19.27
CA SER A 500 -4.16 0.60 -20.11
C SER A 500 -4.92 0.74 -21.42
N ALA A 501 -5.25 -0.36 -22.08
CA ALA A 501 -6.02 -0.32 -23.32
C ALA A 501 -7.41 0.27 -23.11
N VAL A 502 -8.10 -0.13 -22.03
CA VAL A 502 -9.41 0.40 -21.65
C VAL A 502 -9.32 1.90 -21.38
N ARG A 503 -8.30 2.36 -20.64
CA ARG A 503 -8.07 3.80 -20.40
C ARG A 503 -7.85 4.59 -21.69
N ILE A 504 -7.01 4.08 -22.60
CA ILE A 504 -6.77 4.73 -23.90
C ILE A 504 -8.08 4.86 -24.68
N TYR A 505 -8.89 3.79 -24.71
CA TYR A 505 -10.17 3.81 -25.38
C TYR A 505 -11.13 4.83 -24.77
N GLN A 506 -11.37 4.77 -23.46
CA GLN A 506 -12.34 5.63 -22.78
C GLN A 506 -11.94 7.10 -22.82
N ASN A 507 -10.68 7.42 -22.48
CA ASN A 507 -10.20 8.80 -22.54
C ASN A 507 -10.17 9.31 -23.98
N GLY A 508 -9.79 8.45 -24.93
CA GLY A 508 -9.82 8.79 -26.36
C GLY A 508 -11.24 9.10 -26.83
N MET A 509 -12.21 8.26 -26.47
CA MET A 509 -13.62 8.46 -26.84
C MET A 509 -14.17 9.76 -26.26
N LYS A 510 -13.87 10.06 -24.99
CA LYS A 510 -14.26 11.33 -24.37
C LYS A 510 -13.68 12.54 -25.09
N ILE A 511 -12.40 12.51 -25.46
CA ILE A 511 -11.78 13.60 -26.24
C ILE A 511 -12.46 13.77 -27.60
N VAL A 512 -12.88 12.68 -28.24
CA VAL A 512 -13.65 12.73 -29.50
C VAL A 512 -15.02 13.36 -29.28
N GLU A 513 -15.73 12.99 -28.21
CA GLU A 513 -17.03 13.58 -27.87
C GLU A 513 -16.91 15.08 -27.57
N ASP A 514 -15.89 15.50 -26.81
CA ASP A 514 -15.60 16.91 -26.54
C ASP A 514 -15.29 17.68 -27.85
N MET A 515 -14.56 17.05 -28.79
CA MET A 515 -14.32 17.63 -30.12
C MET A 515 -15.61 17.78 -30.93
N GLU A 516 -16.47 16.75 -30.96
CA GLU A 516 -17.75 16.77 -31.66
C GLU A 516 -18.69 17.85 -31.09
N GLU A 517 -18.72 18.03 -29.77
CA GLU A 517 -19.47 19.10 -29.09
C GLU A 517 -18.91 20.48 -29.47
N ALA A 518 -17.58 20.66 -29.42
CA ALA A 518 -16.94 21.92 -29.80
C ALA A 518 -17.20 22.31 -31.26
N ILE A 519 -17.16 21.33 -32.19
CA ILE A 519 -17.50 21.54 -33.61
C ILE A 519 -18.95 21.97 -33.75
N SER A 520 -19.86 21.31 -33.04
CA SER A 520 -21.29 21.64 -33.06
C SER A 520 -21.56 23.04 -32.53
N LYS A 521 -20.87 23.43 -31.46
CA LYS A 521 -20.93 24.78 -30.90
C LYS A 521 -20.39 25.84 -31.86
N TYR A 522 -19.26 25.57 -32.50
CA TYR A 522 -18.68 26.45 -33.53
C TYR A 522 -19.66 26.66 -34.69
N GLN A 523 -20.22 25.56 -35.22
CA GLN A 523 -21.19 25.62 -36.32
C GLN A 523 -22.41 26.47 -35.93
N LYS A 524 -22.94 26.28 -34.71
CA LYS A 524 -24.06 27.06 -34.19
C LYS A 524 -23.75 28.55 -34.09
N VAL A 525 -22.61 28.91 -33.49
CA VAL A 525 -22.21 30.32 -33.33
C VAL A 525 -22.01 30.98 -34.69
N TYR A 526 -21.39 30.29 -35.65
CA TYR A 526 -21.21 30.83 -36.99
C TYR A 526 -22.56 31.12 -37.66
N SER A 527 -23.50 30.17 -37.64
CA SER A 527 -24.81 30.38 -38.27
C SER A 527 -25.59 31.52 -37.62
N GLN A 528 -25.51 31.69 -36.30
CA GLN A 528 -26.20 32.78 -35.60
C GLN A 528 -25.57 34.15 -35.87
N GLU A 529 -24.25 34.27 -35.66
CA GLU A 529 -23.56 35.56 -35.68
C GLU A 529 -23.23 36.05 -37.10
N ILE A 530 -23.19 35.15 -38.08
CA ILE A 530 -22.78 35.49 -39.45
C ILE A 530 -23.95 35.34 -40.41
N ASP A 531 -24.60 34.17 -40.47
CA ASP A 531 -25.63 33.92 -41.48
C ASP A 531 -26.96 34.61 -41.11
N GLU A 532 -27.45 34.38 -39.89
CA GLU A 532 -28.72 34.95 -39.40
C GLU A 532 -28.61 36.47 -39.21
N ASP A 533 -27.58 36.97 -38.51
CA ASP A 533 -27.40 38.42 -38.30
C ASP A 533 -27.24 39.20 -39.62
N PHE A 534 -26.59 38.62 -40.63
CA PHE A 534 -26.53 39.24 -41.96
C PHE A 534 -27.92 39.34 -42.59
N VAL A 535 -28.71 38.26 -42.55
CA VAL A 535 -30.08 38.25 -43.09
C VAL A 535 -30.96 39.24 -42.35
N ASP A 536 -30.88 39.29 -41.03
CA ASP A 536 -31.66 40.19 -40.20
C ASP A 536 -31.31 41.66 -40.47
N LYS A 537 -30.02 41.99 -40.53
CA LYS A 537 -29.56 43.35 -40.88
C LYS A 537 -29.97 43.74 -42.30
N LYS A 538 -29.84 42.81 -43.25
CA LYS A 538 -30.29 43.04 -44.63
C LYS A 538 -31.80 43.30 -44.66
N GLN A 539 -32.60 42.50 -43.97
CA GLN A 539 -34.04 42.66 -43.92
C GLN A 539 -34.46 43.96 -43.23
N ALA A 540 -33.77 44.36 -42.16
CA ALA A 540 -33.99 45.64 -41.48
C ALA A 540 -33.73 46.82 -42.43
N ILE A 541 -32.65 46.77 -43.23
CA ILE A 541 -32.35 47.80 -44.23
C ILE A 541 -33.41 47.82 -45.33
N ILE A 542 -33.79 46.66 -45.89
CA ILE A 542 -34.85 46.56 -46.92
C ILE A 542 -36.17 47.14 -46.39
N THR A 543 -36.53 46.83 -45.14
CA THR A 543 -37.74 47.34 -44.50
C THR A 543 -37.68 48.87 -44.36
N ALA A 544 -36.53 49.42 -43.96
CA ALA A 544 -36.33 50.86 -43.91
C ALA A 544 -36.42 51.51 -45.31
N ILE A 545 -35.85 50.88 -46.34
CA ILE A 545 -35.93 51.33 -47.73
C ILE A 545 -37.40 51.37 -48.19
N HIS A 546 -38.14 50.27 -48.03
CA HIS A 546 -39.56 50.21 -48.42
C HIS A 546 -40.38 51.29 -47.70
N HIS A 547 -40.16 51.48 -46.39
CA HIS A 547 -40.85 52.53 -45.65
C HIS A 547 -40.53 53.93 -46.19
N MET A 548 -39.29 54.18 -46.62
CA MET A 548 -38.90 55.44 -47.28
C MET A 548 -39.59 55.63 -48.63
N GLU A 549 -39.65 54.59 -49.45
CA GLU A 549 -40.27 54.64 -50.78
C GLU A 549 -41.80 54.78 -50.74
N GLU A 550 -42.45 54.14 -49.77
CA GLU A 550 -43.90 54.24 -49.53
C GLU A 550 -44.30 55.57 -48.89
N ASN A 551 -43.41 56.18 -48.10
CA ASN A 551 -43.69 57.42 -47.38
C ASN A 551 -42.69 58.55 -47.71
N PRO A 552 -42.53 58.97 -48.99
CA PRO A 552 -41.51 59.94 -49.38
C PRO A 552 -41.56 61.26 -48.59
N SER A 553 -42.77 61.76 -48.33
CA SER A 553 -42.95 63.03 -47.63
C SER A 553 -42.50 63.01 -46.16
N HIS A 554 -42.47 61.86 -45.48
CA HIS A 554 -41.95 61.75 -44.11
C HIS A 554 -40.44 62.00 -44.04
N TYR A 555 -39.72 61.78 -45.14
CA TYR A 555 -38.26 61.90 -45.22
C TYR A 555 -37.79 63.19 -45.92
N ALA A 556 -38.73 64.08 -46.29
CA ALA A 556 -38.42 65.32 -47.01
C ALA A 556 -37.45 66.21 -46.23
N PHE A 557 -37.62 66.32 -44.90
CA PHE A 557 -36.74 67.11 -44.05
C PHE A 557 -35.33 66.50 -43.94
N ASP A 558 -35.22 65.18 -43.78
CA ASP A 558 -33.93 64.49 -43.63
C ASP A 558 -33.08 64.55 -44.91
N LEU A 559 -33.72 64.51 -46.09
CA LEU A 559 -33.06 64.59 -47.39
C LEU A 559 -32.67 66.03 -47.78
N GLN A 560 -33.44 67.02 -47.32
CA GLN A 560 -33.19 68.44 -47.58
C GLN A 560 -31.80 68.90 -47.10
N PHE A 561 -31.26 68.29 -46.04
CA PHE A 561 -29.94 68.62 -45.51
C PHE A 561 -28.79 67.79 -46.10
N ARG A 562 -29.08 66.71 -46.84
CA ARG A 562 -28.06 65.80 -47.40
C ARG A 562 -27.84 65.98 -48.90
N LEU A 563 -28.84 66.47 -49.64
CA LEU A 563 -28.69 66.81 -51.04
C LEU A 563 -27.95 68.15 -51.16
N ALA A 564 -26.91 68.19 -52.00
CA ALA A 564 -26.00 69.33 -52.12
C ALA A 564 -26.77 70.66 -52.24
N ALA A 565 -26.31 71.67 -51.49
CA ALA A 565 -26.89 73.00 -51.38
C ALA A 565 -27.29 73.57 -52.75
N GLY A 566 -28.59 73.50 -53.05
CA GLY A 566 -29.13 73.86 -54.37
C GLY A 566 -30.64 73.64 -54.47
N PHE A 567 -31.20 72.71 -53.71
CA PHE A 567 -32.65 72.52 -53.54
C PHE A 567 -33.18 73.40 -52.41
N ASN A 568 -33.19 74.72 -52.63
CA ASN A 568 -33.56 75.71 -51.61
C ASN A 568 -35.02 76.14 -51.72
N HIS A 569 -35.93 75.17 -51.76
CA HIS A 569 -37.36 75.39 -51.62
C HIS A 569 -37.85 74.65 -50.38
N THR A 570 -37.85 75.34 -49.23
CA THR A 570 -38.79 75.01 -48.15
C THR A 570 -40.17 74.89 -48.80
N PHE A 571 -40.83 73.74 -48.68
CA PHE A 571 -42.17 73.40 -49.19
C PHE A 571 -42.28 72.65 -50.53
N ASP A 572 -41.18 72.21 -51.16
CA ASP A 572 -41.31 71.29 -52.31
C ASP A 572 -41.81 69.90 -51.84
N LYS A 573 -42.85 69.40 -52.51
CA LYS A 573 -43.43 68.10 -52.18
C LYS A 573 -42.54 66.99 -52.73
N LEU A 574 -41.89 66.24 -51.84
CA LEU A 574 -41.20 65.01 -52.23
C LEU A 574 -42.23 63.95 -52.59
N GLU A 575 -42.40 63.70 -53.90
CA GLU A 575 -43.44 62.82 -54.43
C GLU A 575 -43.00 61.36 -54.56
N LYS A 576 -41.70 61.10 -54.73
CA LYS A 576 -41.16 59.75 -54.87
C LYS A 576 -39.72 59.68 -54.38
N ILE A 577 -39.42 58.67 -53.59
CA ILE A 577 -38.06 58.17 -53.35
C ILE A 577 -37.95 56.84 -54.09
N SER A 578 -36.81 56.59 -54.74
CA SER A 578 -36.47 55.28 -55.30
C SER A 578 -35.04 54.98 -54.91
N VAL A 579 -34.84 53.92 -54.13
CA VAL A 579 -33.53 53.46 -53.71
C VAL A 579 -33.07 52.39 -54.69
N HIS A 580 -31.79 52.46 -55.06
CA HIS A 580 -31.14 51.42 -55.84
C HIS A 580 -30.05 50.81 -54.96
N GLU A 581 -30.39 49.72 -54.27
CA GLU A 581 -29.51 49.05 -53.35
C GLU A 581 -28.80 47.85 -53.97
N SER A 582 -27.58 47.62 -53.51
CA SER A 582 -26.87 46.37 -53.72
C SER A 582 -26.21 45.97 -52.40
N PHE A 583 -26.51 44.76 -51.94
CA PHE A 583 -25.92 44.22 -50.73
C PHE A 583 -24.73 43.35 -51.13
N HIS A 584 -23.55 43.67 -50.61
CA HIS A 584 -22.34 42.90 -50.81
C HIS A 584 -21.80 42.44 -49.46
N THR A 585 -21.52 41.16 -49.32
CA THR A 585 -20.71 40.64 -48.21
C THR A 585 -19.25 40.59 -48.66
N GLY A 586 -18.31 40.83 -47.74
CA GLY A 586 -16.92 40.43 -47.95
C GLY A 586 -16.84 38.91 -48.16
N ALA A 587 -15.74 38.41 -48.73
CA ALA A 587 -15.53 36.97 -48.84
C ALA A 587 -15.43 36.36 -47.43
N LEU A 588 -16.53 35.80 -46.94
CA LEU A 588 -16.53 35.03 -45.70
C LEU A 588 -15.79 33.71 -45.95
N PRO A 589 -14.96 33.23 -45.00
CA PRO A 589 -14.36 31.91 -45.12
C PRO A 589 -15.47 30.86 -45.21
N ALA A 590 -15.32 29.91 -46.14
CA ALA A 590 -16.30 28.85 -46.37
C ALA A 590 -16.40 27.93 -45.14
N ASN A 591 -17.32 28.26 -44.24
CA ASN A 591 -17.53 27.55 -42.98
C ASN A 591 -17.84 26.07 -43.19
N ASP A 592 -18.62 25.76 -44.23
CA ASP A 592 -18.99 24.38 -44.57
C ASP A 592 -17.76 23.50 -44.84
N GLY A 593 -16.74 24.05 -45.51
CA GLY A 593 -15.49 23.33 -45.78
C GLY A 593 -14.68 23.07 -44.51
N ILE A 594 -14.62 24.05 -43.60
CA ILE A 594 -13.93 23.95 -42.31
C ILE A 594 -14.65 22.94 -41.41
N VAL A 595 -15.98 23.04 -41.28
CA VAL A 595 -16.79 22.12 -40.47
C VAL A 595 -16.73 20.70 -41.02
N ALA A 596 -16.79 20.52 -42.35
CA ALA A 596 -16.66 19.20 -42.96
C ALA A 596 -15.31 18.55 -42.66
N GLU A 597 -14.22 19.29 -42.76
CA GLU A 597 -12.88 18.79 -42.45
C GLU A 597 -12.71 18.47 -40.95
N LEU A 598 -13.24 19.32 -40.05
CA LEU A 598 -13.22 19.05 -38.61
C LEU A 598 -14.04 17.80 -38.24
N LYS A 599 -15.23 17.62 -38.82
CA LYS A 599 -16.06 16.42 -38.63
C LYS A 599 -15.38 15.16 -39.17
N LYS A 600 -14.71 15.27 -40.32
CA LYS A 600 -13.92 14.19 -40.89
C LYS A 600 -12.80 13.77 -39.94
N GLN A 601 -12.02 14.71 -39.42
CA GLN A 601 -10.95 14.42 -38.45
C GLN A 601 -11.47 13.80 -37.16
N ALA A 602 -12.61 14.27 -36.64
CA ALA A 602 -13.26 13.67 -35.47
C ALA A 602 -13.67 12.21 -35.74
N THR A 603 -14.25 11.94 -36.92
CA THR A 603 -14.63 10.59 -37.36
C THR A 603 -13.42 9.68 -37.49
N GLU A 604 -12.36 10.11 -38.17
CA GLU A 604 -11.13 9.34 -38.34
C GLU A 604 -10.48 8.98 -36.98
N LYS A 605 -10.46 9.93 -36.03
CA LYS A 605 -9.99 9.68 -34.67
C LYS A 605 -10.88 8.69 -33.92
N ARG A 606 -12.21 8.82 -34.05
CA ARG A 606 -13.18 7.89 -33.47
C ARG A 606 -12.95 6.47 -33.97
N ASP A 607 -12.79 6.31 -35.27
CA ASP A 607 -12.57 5.02 -35.91
C ASP A 607 -11.21 4.42 -35.51
N PHE A 608 -10.16 5.24 -35.41
CA PHE A 608 -8.87 4.81 -34.87
C PHE A 608 -9.01 4.26 -33.44
N ILE A 609 -9.74 4.93 -32.56
CA ILE A 609 -9.95 4.48 -31.17
C ILE A 609 -10.78 3.19 -31.13
N LYS A 610 -11.84 3.08 -31.94
CA LYS A 610 -12.63 1.85 -32.09
C LYS A 610 -11.79 0.68 -32.59
N ASN A 611 -10.87 0.92 -33.52
CA ASN A 611 -9.98 -0.10 -34.03
C ASN A 611 -9.04 -0.68 -32.95
N ILE A 612 -8.65 0.11 -31.94
CA ILE A 612 -7.86 -0.39 -30.79
C ILE A 612 -8.68 -1.44 -30.02
N ARG A 613 -9.93 -1.13 -29.68
CA ARG A 613 -10.85 -2.07 -29.03
C ARG A 613 -11.04 -3.32 -29.87
N GLU A 614 -11.40 -3.16 -31.14
CA GLU A 614 -11.63 -4.31 -32.03
C GLU A 614 -10.40 -5.20 -32.15
N SER A 615 -9.21 -4.62 -32.22
CA SER A 615 -7.95 -5.38 -32.30
C SER A 615 -7.75 -6.23 -31.06
N ILE A 616 -8.05 -5.69 -29.87
CA ILE A 616 -7.94 -6.40 -28.60
C ILE A 616 -9.01 -7.49 -28.48
N GLU A 617 -10.26 -7.20 -28.83
CA GLU A 617 -11.33 -8.20 -28.83
C GLU A 617 -11.05 -9.34 -29.82
N LYS A 618 -10.51 -9.03 -31.01
CA LYS A 618 -10.11 -10.03 -32.02
C LYS A 618 -8.95 -10.90 -31.54
N LEU A 619 -8.01 -10.33 -30.78
CA LEU A 619 -6.90 -11.09 -30.18
C LEU A 619 -7.39 -12.13 -29.16
N PHE A 620 -8.59 -11.96 -28.62
CA PHE A 620 -9.12 -12.77 -27.52
C PHE A 620 -10.51 -13.37 -27.82
N GLU A 621 -10.78 -13.67 -29.10
CA GLU A 621 -12.01 -14.35 -29.56
C GLU A 621 -13.33 -13.72 -29.06
N LYS A 622 -13.37 -12.39 -28.87
CA LYS A 622 -14.52 -11.67 -28.30
C LYS A 622 -14.98 -12.25 -26.97
N GLU A 623 -14.04 -12.47 -26.05
CA GLU A 623 -14.40 -12.78 -24.66
C GLU A 623 -15.32 -11.68 -24.10
N GLU A 624 -16.54 -12.08 -23.72
CA GLU A 624 -17.63 -11.16 -23.34
C GLU A 624 -17.20 -10.20 -22.22
N MET A 625 -16.41 -10.71 -21.27
CA MET A 625 -15.88 -9.93 -20.16
C MET A 625 -14.90 -8.85 -20.62
N ILE A 626 -14.08 -9.11 -21.65
CA ILE A 626 -13.15 -8.12 -22.20
C ILE A 626 -13.93 -7.02 -22.93
N SER A 627 -14.96 -7.39 -23.71
CA SER A 627 -15.77 -6.43 -24.46
C SER A 627 -16.51 -5.46 -23.54
N GLN A 628 -17.08 -5.97 -22.45
CA GLN A 628 -17.80 -5.18 -21.44
C GLN A 628 -16.93 -4.11 -20.77
N LEU A 629 -15.62 -4.33 -20.62
CA LEU A 629 -14.72 -3.33 -20.04
C LEU A 629 -14.56 -2.09 -20.93
N PHE A 630 -14.65 -2.25 -22.26
CA PHE A 630 -14.52 -1.15 -23.22
C PHE A 630 -15.81 -0.33 -23.38
N ASP A 631 -16.98 -0.94 -23.30
CA ASP A 631 -18.28 -0.28 -23.56
C ASP A 631 -18.68 0.81 -22.55
N PHE A 632 -17.84 1.04 -21.55
CA PHE A 632 -18.18 1.92 -20.46
C PHE A 632 -17.83 3.39 -20.68
N GLN A 633 -18.72 4.27 -20.22
CA GLN A 633 -18.49 5.71 -20.04
C GLN A 633 -18.51 6.11 -18.54
N PRO A 634 -17.52 6.88 -18.05
CA PRO A 634 -17.43 7.33 -16.64
C PRO A 634 -18.62 8.15 -16.12
#